data_AF-F4LK97-F1
#
_entry.id   AF-F4LK97-F1
#
_cell.length_a   1.000
_cell.length_b   1.000
_cell.length_c   1.000
_cell.angle_alpha   90.00
_cell.angle_beta   90.00
_cell.angle_gamma   90.00
#
_symmetry.space_group_name_H-M   'P 1'
#
loop_
_entity.id
_entity.type
_entity.pdbx_description
1 polymer ?
#
loop_
_entity_poly.entity_id
_entity_poly.type
_entity_poly.pdbx_seq_one_letter_code
_entity_poly.pdbx_strand_id
1 'polypeptide(L)'
;MKNSTSVAKKIFFALAMSLFSSCDMWNVPIKEYFEEYTNTAAVVDYAYGKSYSTDSGGMLSVPSEDDCTVTFSLRNPQLYKLTPGVSFADSVVYVDGGTGWNESDCSISLLPDLTTIRLVMKKEFLVLNDCGKDLNPVVSLYEPQSGRSFETYSLTLRCNTPPSSPKNTLVVVDSVEADEHYNQYLLCFNMPGTEDMSSGIQRDIKTVTISNGSGNVKSFDVVNTNGAISFASGLDISANKPANLASFISSMGGSFAASGDTASAQSVYYYTGDPVSTDNIVYTVTVSDGNLSTSAQISSKAVQLGDVSIKSYASDSVLSDSAVYAQDGGGDVMTVSVTVPAVSGSGGSGSDTSDATAFYTITRWNDADGGYEPYVSGSGKGTAVAALASGKYRLEAYAQKATFVDSNVKTVSDIVVTANRVYVNADIPGSREYGTAAEPLATLQDAVSMIKKYTPADAISTINMLSDVTYPSGAAAVEVSLSDFSGGIELTVQGVDENGTAKNRTIDAAASAGNKRRVMNVAGASGGGLPSIGVALKNLTLTGGDWDGDGGGICVSGGTCTITDGVIKANRAGSGGGVIIDGGGTFTMAGDACKITGNSADNWCGGVRIKTGTFTMSAGEISGNETSDSAQCAAVTMDNEAGACTFNFTGGTIKENTANGSKIAPGIRRSNCSGGSFNMSGTACVAGGNYIYVGTTASDKITVNDNFTGSAAITYGSGNDSAGAEILNFDSTATWAMCNRFSLTALSAESAADGISRLYMIAPGGTTGKIAKAGVAGTITLDGIEYKLGIRQDPASTAKAGTTTITMTLTASGGAEVPNPSSATLTLYQNGASLGAITGCTATATDGLPSIKLPDWLPAGSYQVYVEATIRSKTYSGSCGLQISSSD
;
A
#
# COMPACT_ATOMS: atom_id res chain seq x y z
N MET A 1 -10.75 16.94 -26.70
CA MET A 1 -11.47 16.92 -27.99
C MET A 1 -12.95 17.28 -27.73
N LYS A 2 -13.56 18.23 -28.46
CA LYS A 2 -14.96 18.67 -28.17
C LYS A 2 -15.87 19.03 -29.37
N ASN A 3 -15.41 18.97 -30.62
CA ASN A 3 -16.19 19.43 -31.79
C ASN A 3 -16.75 18.33 -32.74
N SER A 4 -16.39 17.05 -32.55
CA SER A 4 -16.72 15.99 -33.53
C SER A 4 -18.23 15.68 -33.64
N THR A 5 -18.95 15.73 -32.52
CA THR A 5 -20.37 15.31 -32.40
C THR A 5 -21.37 16.15 -33.21
N SER A 6 -20.97 17.34 -33.70
CA SER A 6 -21.80 18.20 -34.55
C SER A 6 -21.79 17.76 -36.02
N VAL A 7 -20.68 17.21 -36.50
CA VAL A 7 -20.50 16.82 -37.92
C VAL A 7 -21.19 15.48 -38.20
N ALA A 8 -20.99 14.48 -37.32
CA ALA A 8 -21.60 13.16 -37.45
C ALA A 8 -23.14 13.22 -37.59
N LYS A 9 -23.81 14.04 -36.76
CA LYS A 9 -25.28 14.20 -36.83
C LYS A 9 -25.77 14.83 -38.14
N LYS A 10 -24.96 15.65 -38.82
CA LYS A 10 -25.32 16.22 -40.14
C LYS A 10 -25.12 15.22 -41.28
N ILE A 11 -24.07 14.40 -41.21
CA ILE A 11 -23.83 13.33 -42.20
C ILE A 11 -24.93 12.28 -42.12
N PHE A 12 -25.33 11.85 -40.91
CA PHE A 12 -26.40 10.87 -40.72
C PHE A 12 -27.75 11.34 -41.29
N PHE A 13 -28.07 12.64 -41.13
CA PHE A 13 -29.30 13.23 -41.67
C PHE A 13 -29.27 13.45 -43.19
N ALA A 14 -28.08 13.63 -43.78
CA ALA A 14 -27.90 13.70 -45.23
C ALA A 14 -28.02 12.33 -45.90
N LEU A 15 -27.41 11.29 -45.32
CA LEU A 15 -27.44 9.93 -45.87
C LEU A 15 -28.87 9.35 -45.90
N ALA A 16 -29.69 9.70 -44.91
CA ALA A 16 -31.12 9.37 -44.86
C ALA A 16 -31.94 9.96 -46.02
N MET A 17 -31.49 11.05 -46.66
CA MET A 17 -32.17 11.63 -47.83
C MET A 17 -31.72 11.01 -49.16
N SER A 18 -30.50 10.50 -49.26
CA SER A 18 -30.02 9.83 -50.48
C SER A 18 -30.67 8.47 -50.75
N LEU A 19 -31.16 7.78 -49.72
CA LEU A 19 -31.76 6.44 -49.83
C LEU A 19 -33.09 6.40 -50.62
N PHE A 20 -33.75 7.53 -50.87
CA PHE A 20 -35.02 7.59 -51.61
C PHE A 20 -34.85 7.61 -53.14
N SER A 21 -33.63 7.44 -53.67
CA SER A 21 -33.30 7.66 -55.09
C SER A 21 -33.03 6.41 -55.94
N SER A 22 -33.07 5.20 -55.37
CA SER A 22 -32.94 3.93 -56.12
C SER A 22 -34.23 3.11 -56.06
N CYS A 23 -34.80 2.80 -57.22
CA CYS A 23 -36.09 2.10 -57.31
C CYS A 23 -36.04 0.62 -56.88
N ASP A 24 -34.84 0.03 -56.78
CA ASP A 24 -34.66 -1.38 -56.44
C ASP A 24 -34.96 -1.71 -54.96
N MET A 25 -34.95 -0.71 -54.06
CA MET A 25 -35.30 -0.91 -52.64
C MET A 25 -36.75 -1.39 -52.41
N TRP A 26 -37.65 -1.20 -53.37
CA TRP A 26 -39.09 -1.51 -53.20
C TRP A 26 -39.46 -2.97 -53.49
N ASN A 27 -38.49 -3.82 -53.84
CA ASN A 27 -38.69 -5.26 -54.04
C ASN A 27 -38.54 -6.10 -52.75
N VAL A 28 -38.06 -5.50 -51.65
CA VAL A 28 -38.14 -6.10 -50.31
C VAL A 28 -39.38 -5.52 -49.61
N PRO A 29 -40.22 -6.34 -48.94
CA PRO A 29 -41.31 -5.81 -48.13
C PRO A 29 -40.80 -4.81 -47.09
N ILE A 30 -41.30 -3.57 -47.15
CA ILE A 30 -40.86 -2.43 -46.29
C ILE A 30 -40.83 -2.82 -44.79
N LYS A 31 -41.77 -3.67 -44.37
CA LYS A 31 -41.83 -4.23 -43.02
C LYS A 31 -40.58 -5.02 -42.65
N GLU A 32 -40.11 -5.89 -43.52
CA GLU A 32 -38.95 -6.77 -43.29
C GLU A 32 -37.66 -5.94 -43.19
N TYR A 33 -37.49 -4.93 -44.06
CA TYR A 33 -36.38 -3.98 -43.97
C TYR A 33 -36.38 -3.20 -42.64
N PHE A 34 -37.53 -2.68 -42.20
CA PHE A 34 -37.61 -2.03 -40.88
C PHE A 34 -37.40 -3.03 -39.73
N GLU A 35 -37.90 -4.25 -39.81
CA GLU A 35 -37.69 -5.28 -38.78
C GLU A 35 -36.22 -5.71 -38.69
N GLU A 36 -35.50 -5.77 -39.81
CA GLU A 36 -34.07 -6.05 -39.85
C GLU A 36 -33.26 -4.94 -39.16
N TYR A 37 -33.46 -3.67 -39.54
CA TYR A 37 -32.70 -2.55 -38.97
C TYR A 37 -33.17 -2.09 -37.58
N THR A 38 -34.26 -2.65 -37.03
CA THR A 38 -34.76 -2.30 -35.68
C THR A 38 -34.92 -3.46 -34.70
N ASN A 39 -34.95 -4.72 -35.14
CA ASN A 39 -35.16 -5.90 -34.28
C ASN A 39 -34.18 -7.06 -34.49
N THR A 40 -33.10 -6.89 -35.27
CA THR A 40 -31.98 -7.86 -35.31
C THR A 40 -30.69 -7.26 -34.76
N ALA A 41 -29.84 -8.12 -34.20
CA ALA A 41 -28.45 -7.78 -33.89
C ALA A 41 -27.52 -8.28 -35.00
N ALA A 42 -26.57 -7.45 -35.42
CA ALA A 42 -25.57 -7.81 -36.44
C ALA A 42 -24.23 -7.11 -36.19
N VAL A 43 -23.13 -7.74 -36.61
CA VAL A 43 -21.81 -7.09 -36.69
C VAL A 43 -21.81 -6.08 -37.83
N VAL A 44 -21.28 -4.87 -37.59
CA VAL A 44 -21.18 -3.80 -38.60
C VAL A 44 -19.76 -3.34 -38.89
N ASP A 45 -18.82 -3.56 -37.97
CA ASP A 45 -17.42 -3.18 -38.10
C ASP A 45 -16.56 -4.01 -37.13
N TYR A 46 -15.25 -4.11 -37.38
CA TYR A 46 -14.33 -4.84 -36.51
C TYR A 46 -12.91 -4.25 -36.51
N ALA A 47 -12.23 -4.34 -35.38
CA ALA A 47 -10.87 -3.86 -35.19
C ALA A 47 -9.99 -4.88 -34.45
N TYR A 48 -8.75 -5.02 -34.91
CA TYR A 48 -7.72 -5.81 -34.23
C TYR A 48 -7.02 -4.98 -33.15
N GLY A 49 -6.58 -5.64 -32.07
CA GLY A 49 -5.84 -4.98 -30.97
C GLY A 49 -4.45 -4.47 -31.36
N LYS A 50 -3.84 -5.03 -32.41
CA LYS A 50 -2.57 -4.60 -33.02
C LYS A 50 -2.62 -4.75 -34.54
N SER A 51 -1.75 -4.04 -35.25
CA SER A 51 -1.59 -4.21 -36.70
C SER A 51 -0.89 -5.54 -37.01
N TYR A 52 -1.35 -6.22 -38.07
CA TYR A 52 -0.82 -7.50 -38.52
C TYR A 52 -0.33 -7.41 -39.97
N SER A 53 0.56 -8.31 -40.38
CA SER A 53 1.08 -8.38 -41.75
C SER A 53 0.04 -8.96 -42.70
N THR A 54 -0.18 -8.34 -43.85
CA THR A 54 -0.84 -9.01 -44.98
C THR A 54 0.18 -9.78 -45.80
N ASP A 55 -0.16 -10.99 -46.23
CA ASP A 55 0.64 -11.74 -47.21
C ASP A 55 0.54 -11.14 -48.62
N SER A 56 1.29 -11.73 -49.56
CA SER A 56 1.33 -11.30 -50.97
C SER A 56 0.00 -11.50 -51.73
N GLY A 57 -0.94 -12.28 -51.17
CA GLY A 57 -2.32 -12.41 -51.66
C GLY A 57 -3.29 -11.39 -51.05
N GLY A 58 -2.85 -10.59 -50.08
CA GLY A 58 -3.67 -9.64 -49.35
C GLY A 58 -4.47 -10.25 -48.19
N MET A 59 -4.21 -11.50 -47.81
CA MET A 59 -4.83 -12.10 -46.62
C MET A 59 -4.07 -11.66 -45.36
N LEU A 60 -4.80 -11.39 -44.28
CA LEU A 60 -4.20 -10.95 -43.01
C LEU A 60 -3.65 -12.16 -42.24
N SER A 61 -2.36 -12.12 -41.92
CA SER A 61 -1.63 -13.15 -41.19
C SER A 61 -1.32 -12.70 -39.76
N VAL A 62 -1.90 -13.41 -38.80
CA VAL A 62 -1.66 -13.25 -37.36
C VAL A 62 -0.49 -14.15 -36.93
N PRO A 63 0.56 -13.63 -36.27
CA PRO A 63 1.60 -14.45 -35.66
C PRO A 63 1.11 -15.09 -34.36
N SER A 64 1.65 -16.25 -34.01
CA SER A 64 1.30 -17.01 -32.80
C SER A 64 2.08 -16.59 -31.55
N GLU A 65 2.73 -15.42 -31.56
CA GLU A 65 3.59 -14.95 -30.47
C GLU A 65 2.80 -14.50 -29.24
N ASP A 66 1.58 -13.98 -29.44
CA ASP A 66 0.66 -13.48 -28.40
C ASP A 66 -0.79 -13.88 -28.72
N ASP A 67 -1.69 -13.71 -27.76
CA ASP A 67 -3.14 -13.68 -27.99
C ASP A 67 -3.54 -12.68 -29.08
N CYS A 68 -4.49 -13.08 -29.93
CA CYS A 68 -5.11 -12.22 -30.94
C CYS A 68 -6.49 -11.74 -30.48
N THR A 69 -6.59 -10.45 -30.14
CA THR A 69 -7.85 -9.80 -29.77
C THR A 69 -8.50 -9.13 -30.97
N VAL A 70 -9.76 -9.49 -31.25
CA VAL A 70 -10.64 -8.82 -32.21
C VAL A 70 -11.83 -8.22 -31.46
N THR A 71 -12.11 -6.94 -31.73
CA THR A 71 -13.26 -6.22 -31.17
C THR A 71 -14.26 -5.92 -32.27
N PHE A 72 -15.49 -6.42 -32.13
CA PHE A 72 -16.58 -6.25 -33.10
C PHE A 72 -17.58 -5.20 -32.59
N SER A 73 -17.96 -4.27 -33.47
CA SER A 73 -19.03 -3.30 -33.24
C SER A 73 -20.36 -3.85 -33.73
N LEU A 74 -21.42 -3.72 -32.92
CA LEU A 74 -22.75 -4.26 -33.22
C LEU A 74 -23.79 -3.18 -33.51
N ARG A 75 -24.61 -3.44 -34.53
CA ARG A 75 -25.97 -2.89 -34.63
C ARG A 75 -26.86 -3.68 -33.67
N ASN A 76 -26.98 -3.26 -32.40
CA ASN A 76 -27.89 -3.86 -31.41
C ASN A 76 -28.96 -2.85 -30.94
N PRO A 77 -29.96 -2.51 -31.79
CA PRO A 77 -30.87 -1.39 -31.55
C PRO A 77 -31.83 -1.57 -30.35
N GLN A 78 -32.09 -2.80 -29.93
CA GLN A 78 -32.93 -3.14 -28.78
C GLN A 78 -32.13 -3.41 -27.50
N LEU A 79 -30.79 -3.27 -27.54
CA LEU A 79 -29.88 -3.60 -26.43
C LEU A 79 -30.11 -5.02 -25.87
N TYR A 80 -30.29 -5.99 -26.78
CA TYR A 80 -30.43 -7.39 -26.43
C TYR A 80 -29.22 -7.90 -25.63
N LYS A 81 -29.47 -8.73 -24.60
CA LYS A 81 -28.41 -9.41 -23.86
C LYS A 81 -27.97 -10.66 -24.61
N LEU A 82 -27.10 -10.46 -25.60
CA LEU A 82 -26.61 -11.52 -26.47
C LEU A 82 -25.65 -12.46 -25.73
N THR A 83 -25.75 -13.74 -26.01
CA THR A 83 -24.70 -14.73 -25.81
C THR A 83 -23.97 -14.88 -27.15
N PRO A 84 -22.76 -14.32 -27.31
CA PRO A 84 -21.97 -14.51 -28.52
C PRO A 84 -21.28 -15.88 -28.50
N GLY A 85 -21.10 -16.47 -29.68
CA GLY A 85 -20.32 -17.68 -29.89
C GLY A 85 -19.33 -17.50 -31.03
N VAL A 86 -18.32 -18.35 -31.10
CA VAL A 86 -17.37 -18.43 -32.21
C VAL A 86 -17.26 -19.88 -32.67
N SER A 87 -17.01 -20.11 -33.95
CA SER A 87 -16.63 -21.42 -34.49
C SER A 87 -15.60 -21.26 -35.60
N PHE A 88 -14.91 -22.36 -35.92
CA PHE A 88 -13.86 -22.45 -36.93
C PHE A 88 -14.19 -23.59 -37.92
N ALA A 89 -13.48 -23.66 -39.05
CA ALA A 89 -13.64 -24.75 -40.00
C ALA A 89 -12.97 -26.05 -39.51
N ASP A 90 -13.52 -27.21 -39.90
CA ASP A 90 -13.03 -28.56 -39.53
C ASP A 90 -11.55 -28.83 -39.91
N SER A 91 -10.94 -27.98 -40.75
CA SER A 91 -9.54 -28.04 -41.17
C SER A 91 -8.54 -27.47 -40.14
N VAL A 92 -9.02 -26.87 -39.06
CA VAL A 92 -8.20 -26.36 -37.94
C VAL A 92 -7.73 -27.53 -37.05
N VAL A 93 -6.50 -27.43 -36.53
CA VAL A 93 -5.81 -28.49 -35.79
C VAL A 93 -5.85 -28.23 -34.28
N TYR A 94 -6.10 -29.30 -33.50
CA TYR A 94 -6.25 -29.24 -32.05
C TYR A 94 -4.97 -29.64 -31.30
N VAL A 95 -5.00 -29.43 -29.98
CA VAL A 95 -4.09 -30.07 -29.02
C VAL A 95 -4.15 -31.60 -29.19
N ASP A 96 -3.04 -32.29 -28.90
CA ASP A 96 -2.90 -33.75 -29.00
C ASP A 96 -3.11 -34.39 -30.39
N GLY A 97 -3.13 -33.59 -31.46
CA GLY A 97 -3.05 -34.08 -32.85
C GLY A 97 -4.33 -34.68 -33.43
N GLY A 98 -5.48 -34.38 -32.83
CA GLY A 98 -6.80 -34.70 -33.37
C GLY A 98 -7.33 -33.69 -34.40
N THR A 99 -8.41 -34.08 -35.10
CA THR A 99 -9.24 -33.22 -35.96
C THR A 99 -10.51 -32.82 -35.21
N GLY A 100 -10.84 -31.52 -35.19
CA GLY A 100 -11.68 -30.94 -34.12
C GLY A 100 -10.77 -30.34 -32.88
N TRP A 101 -10.50 -28.25 -31.89
CA TRP A 101 -11.07 -26.88 -31.54
C TRP A 101 -12.12 -26.85 -30.42
N ASN A 102 -11.68 -26.45 -29.24
CA ASN A 102 -12.51 -26.41 -28.04
C ASN A 102 -12.95 -24.97 -27.75
N GLU A 103 -14.11 -24.80 -27.12
CA GLU A 103 -14.57 -23.48 -26.66
C GLU A 103 -13.58 -22.79 -25.70
N SER A 104 -12.70 -23.56 -25.04
CA SER A 104 -11.60 -23.08 -24.18
C SER A 104 -10.47 -22.38 -24.92
N ASP A 105 -10.34 -22.61 -26.23
CA ASP A 105 -9.20 -22.18 -27.06
C ASP A 105 -9.34 -20.71 -27.49
N CYS A 106 -10.52 -20.15 -27.23
CA CYS A 106 -10.86 -18.74 -27.37
C CYS A 106 -11.54 -18.22 -26.09
N SER A 107 -11.81 -16.93 -26.03
CA SER A 107 -12.86 -16.39 -25.19
C SER A 107 -13.65 -15.35 -25.99
N ILE A 108 -14.97 -15.37 -25.90
CA ILE A 108 -15.83 -14.40 -26.57
C ILE A 108 -16.86 -13.85 -25.59
N SER A 109 -17.00 -12.53 -25.54
CA SER A 109 -17.81 -11.84 -24.53
C SER A 109 -18.46 -10.58 -25.06
N LEU A 110 -19.69 -10.31 -24.62
CA LEU A 110 -20.38 -9.04 -24.82
C LEU A 110 -19.93 -8.07 -23.71
N LEU A 111 -19.50 -6.87 -24.08
CA LEU A 111 -19.07 -5.85 -23.12
C LEU A 111 -20.27 -5.17 -22.43
N PRO A 112 -20.06 -4.46 -21.29
CA PRO A 112 -21.15 -3.81 -20.54
C PRO A 112 -21.95 -2.74 -21.30
N ASP A 113 -21.50 -2.32 -22.48
CA ASP A 113 -22.22 -1.40 -23.37
C ASP A 113 -23.36 -2.08 -24.18
N LEU A 114 -23.38 -3.42 -24.23
CA LEU A 114 -24.26 -4.26 -25.05
C LEU A 114 -24.14 -4.01 -26.57
N THR A 115 -23.14 -3.26 -27.01
CA THR A 115 -22.89 -2.89 -28.41
C THR A 115 -21.53 -3.38 -28.93
N THR A 116 -20.66 -3.88 -28.07
CA THR A 116 -19.32 -4.33 -28.43
C THR A 116 -19.10 -5.78 -27.99
N ILE A 117 -18.57 -6.63 -28.89
CA ILE A 117 -18.06 -7.97 -28.55
C ILE A 117 -16.54 -7.95 -28.59
N ARG A 118 -15.91 -8.62 -27.62
CA ARG A 118 -14.49 -8.97 -27.67
C ARG A 118 -14.33 -10.47 -27.86
N LEU A 119 -13.64 -10.86 -28.93
CA LEU A 119 -13.08 -12.19 -29.15
C LEU A 119 -11.58 -12.13 -28.83
N VAL A 120 -11.07 -13.11 -28.09
CA VAL A 120 -9.64 -13.36 -27.90
C VAL A 120 -9.36 -14.78 -28.33
N MET A 121 -8.53 -14.96 -29.37
CA MET A 121 -7.97 -16.25 -29.77
C MET A 121 -6.64 -16.42 -29.04
N LYS A 122 -6.50 -17.50 -28.27
CA LYS A 122 -5.36 -17.66 -27.36
C LYS A 122 -4.07 -18.06 -28.08
N LYS A 123 -2.93 -17.67 -27.51
CA LYS A 123 -1.59 -18.05 -27.99
C LYS A 123 -1.46 -19.54 -28.29
N GLU A 124 -1.89 -20.42 -27.39
CA GLU A 124 -1.71 -21.87 -27.53
C GLU A 124 -2.46 -22.43 -28.76
N PHE A 125 -3.65 -21.89 -29.03
CA PHE A 125 -4.46 -22.23 -30.21
C PHE A 125 -3.83 -21.73 -31.52
N LEU A 126 -3.24 -20.53 -31.49
CA LEU A 126 -2.54 -19.96 -32.62
C LEU A 126 -1.26 -20.77 -32.93
N VAL A 127 -0.46 -21.15 -31.92
CA VAL A 127 0.77 -21.95 -32.10
C VAL A 127 0.49 -23.31 -32.77
N LEU A 128 -0.66 -23.92 -32.50
CA LEU A 128 -1.09 -25.17 -33.15
C LEU A 128 -1.58 -24.99 -34.59
N ASN A 129 -1.92 -23.76 -34.98
CA ASN A 129 -2.51 -23.42 -36.28
C ASN A 129 -1.65 -22.50 -37.15
N ASP A 130 -0.47 -22.16 -36.69
CA ASP A 130 0.60 -21.52 -37.44
C ASP A 130 1.16 -22.42 -38.57
N CYS A 131 2.16 -21.95 -39.33
CA CYS A 131 2.53 -22.44 -40.66
C CYS A 131 1.41 -22.23 -41.72
N GLY A 132 0.83 -21.04 -41.76
CA GLY A 132 0.06 -20.54 -42.90
C GLY A 132 -1.38 -21.04 -43.03
N LYS A 133 -2.01 -21.53 -41.96
CA LYS A 133 -3.37 -22.08 -42.02
C LYS A 133 -4.45 -21.00 -41.94
N ASP A 134 -5.52 -21.21 -42.69
CA ASP A 134 -6.70 -20.34 -42.66
C ASP A 134 -7.57 -20.68 -41.45
N LEU A 135 -7.70 -19.73 -40.52
CA LEU A 135 -8.55 -19.85 -39.33
C LEU A 135 -10.01 -19.53 -39.68
N ASN A 136 -10.22 -18.43 -40.40
CA ASN A 136 -11.50 -17.89 -40.84
C ASN A 136 -12.65 -17.99 -39.80
N PRO A 137 -12.50 -17.43 -38.58
CA PRO A 137 -13.48 -17.60 -37.51
C PRO A 137 -14.85 -17.00 -37.88
N VAL A 138 -15.90 -17.74 -37.52
CA VAL A 138 -17.30 -17.37 -37.70
C VAL A 138 -17.90 -17.00 -36.35
N VAL A 139 -18.28 -15.74 -36.18
CA VAL A 139 -18.98 -15.24 -34.99
C VAL A 139 -20.48 -15.45 -35.14
N SER A 140 -21.11 -15.96 -34.09
CA SER A 140 -22.57 -16.16 -33.99
C SER A 140 -23.15 -15.37 -32.83
N LEU A 141 -24.41 -14.97 -32.95
CA LEU A 141 -25.12 -14.14 -31.97
C LEU A 141 -26.43 -14.81 -31.57
N TYR A 142 -26.56 -15.22 -30.31
CA TYR A 142 -27.78 -15.83 -29.75
C TYR A 142 -28.43 -14.91 -28.69
N GLU A 143 -29.76 -14.88 -28.64
CA GLU A 143 -30.56 -14.09 -27.70
C GLU A 143 -31.38 -15.03 -26.79
N PRO A 144 -31.00 -15.21 -25.51
CA PRO A 144 -31.59 -16.26 -24.67
C PRO A 144 -33.05 -16.07 -24.24
N GLN A 145 -33.64 -14.87 -24.34
CA GLN A 145 -34.99 -14.61 -23.83
C GLN A 145 -36.09 -14.93 -24.86
N SER A 146 -35.79 -14.72 -26.14
CA SER A 146 -36.64 -15.04 -27.29
C SER A 146 -36.21 -16.30 -28.05
N GLY A 147 -35.03 -16.85 -27.73
CA GLY A 147 -34.47 -18.05 -28.38
C GLY A 147 -34.02 -17.82 -29.82
N ARG A 148 -33.69 -16.58 -30.19
CA ARG A 148 -33.32 -16.20 -31.55
C ARG A 148 -31.81 -16.28 -31.76
N SER A 149 -31.40 -16.86 -32.88
CA SER A 149 -30.07 -16.64 -33.44
C SER A 149 -30.16 -15.57 -34.54
N PHE A 150 -29.15 -14.71 -34.63
CA PHE A 150 -29.02 -13.72 -35.71
C PHE A 150 -27.95 -14.14 -36.74
N GLU A 151 -27.72 -13.27 -37.73
CA GLU A 151 -26.75 -13.50 -38.81
C GLU A 151 -25.32 -13.66 -38.29
N THR A 152 -24.60 -14.62 -38.87
CA THR A 152 -23.21 -14.94 -38.52
C THR A 152 -22.21 -14.08 -39.29
N TYR A 153 -21.14 -13.64 -38.64
CA TYR A 153 -20.10 -12.84 -39.27
C TYR A 153 -18.78 -13.63 -39.40
N SER A 154 -18.35 -13.87 -40.64
CA SER A 154 -17.10 -14.60 -40.93
C SER A 154 -15.94 -13.64 -41.20
N LEU A 155 -14.82 -13.82 -40.49
CA LEU A 155 -13.56 -13.15 -40.83
C LEU A 155 -12.77 -13.94 -41.87
N THR A 156 -11.98 -13.22 -42.67
CA THR A 156 -10.88 -13.79 -43.47
C THR A 156 -9.57 -13.61 -42.69
N LEU A 157 -9.01 -14.69 -42.17
CA LEU A 157 -7.87 -14.64 -41.25
C LEU A 157 -7.00 -15.89 -41.36
N ARG A 158 -5.68 -15.68 -41.49
CA ARG A 158 -4.65 -16.71 -41.50
C ARG A 158 -3.81 -16.62 -40.22
N CYS A 159 -3.33 -17.76 -39.73
CA CYS A 159 -2.24 -17.80 -38.75
C CYS A 159 -0.93 -18.04 -39.50
N ASN A 160 0.01 -17.10 -39.44
CA ASN A 160 1.36 -17.25 -39.98
C ASN A 160 2.33 -16.30 -39.27
N THR A 161 3.22 -16.84 -38.44
CA THR A 161 4.34 -16.10 -37.85
C THR A 161 5.41 -15.86 -38.92
N PRO A 162 5.91 -14.62 -39.10
CA PRO A 162 7.03 -14.38 -40.02
C PRO A 162 8.27 -15.20 -39.63
N PRO A 163 9.04 -15.76 -40.58
CA PRO A 163 10.29 -16.46 -40.28
C PRO A 163 11.24 -15.61 -39.44
N SER A 164 11.89 -16.16 -38.42
CA SER A 164 12.88 -15.40 -37.66
C SER A 164 14.03 -14.96 -38.56
N SER A 165 14.37 -13.67 -38.50
CA SER A 165 15.53 -13.11 -39.20
C SER A 165 16.81 -13.84 -38.81
N PRO A 166 17.73 -14.12 -39.75
CA PRO A 166 19.02 -14.74 -39.44
C PRO A 166 19.78 -14.02 -38.31
N LYS A 167 20.26 -14.77 -37.33
CA LYS A 167 20.96 -14.26 -36.14
C LYS A 167 22.46 -14.56 -36.18
N ASN A 168 23.27 -13.77 -35.47
CA ASN A 168 24.73 -13.93 -35.40
C ASN A 168 25.38 -14.04 -36.80
N THR A 169 24.97 -13.17 -37.72
CA THR A 169 25.46 -13.23 -39.11
C THR A 169 26.91 -12.73 -39.15
N LEU A 170 27.81 -13.54 -39.69
CA LEU A 170 29.25 -13.29 -39.77
C LEU A 170 29.78 -13.64 -41.16
N VAL A 171 30.64 -12.79 -41.72
CA VAL A 171 31.52 -13.18 -42.84
C VAL A 171 32.88 -13.55 -42.28
N VAL A 172 33.47 -14.66 -42.74
CA VAL A 172 34.88 -15.01 -42.51
C VAL A 172 35.60 -15.25 -43.84
N VAL A 173 36.93 -15.31 -43.79
CA VAL A 173 37.77 -15.63 -44.95
C VAL A 173 38.29 -17.05 -44.83
N ASP A 174 38.21 -17.83 -45.92
CA ASP A 174 38.95 -19.09 -45.99
C ASP A 174 40.45 -18.78 -46.17
N SER A 175 41.21 -18.98 -45.09
CA SER A 175 42.63 -18.69 -45.02
C SER A 175 43.53 -19.92 -45.22
N VAL A 176 42.99 -21.05 -45.70
CA VAL A 176 43.75 -22.31 -45.85
C VAL A 176 44.14 -22.52 -47.30
N GLU A 177 45.42 -22.37 -47.63
CA GLU A 177 45.99 -22.49 -49.00
C GLU A 177 45.70 -23.83 -49.72
N ALA A 178 45.25 -24.84 -48.99
CA ALA A 178 44.92 -26.17 -49.50
C ALA A 178 43.41 -26.43 -49.68
N ASP A 179 42.54 -25.48 -49.32
CA ASP A 179 41.10 -25.56 -49.56
C ASP A 179 40.76 -25.09 -50.99
N GLU A 180 39.71 -25.64 -51.59
CA GLU A 180 39.26 -25.20 -52.93
C GLU A 180 38.60 -23.81 -52.89
N HIS A 181 38.25 -23.33 -51.69
CA HIS A 181 37.68 -22.02 -51.43
C HIS A 181 38.69 -20.97 -50.95
N TYR A 182 39.99 -21.26 -50.99
CA TYR A 182 41.04 -20.36 -50.48
C TYR A 182 40.93 -18.91 -51.01
N ASN A 183 41.04 -17.93 -50.10
CA ASN A 183 40.83 -16.49 -50.34
C ASN A 183 39.43 -16.12 -50.89
N GLN A 184 38.40 -16.89 -50.56
CA GLN A 184 36.99 -16.52 -50.75
C GLN A 184 36.32 -16.18 -49.41
N TYR A 185 35.19 -15.48 -49.48
CA TYR A 185 34.34 -15.24 -48.31
C TYR A 185 33.43 -16.43 -48.03
N LEU A 186 33.41 -16.86 -46.76
CA LEU A 186 32.44 -17.80 -46.20
C LEU A 186 31.44 -17.02 -45.34
N LEU A 187 30.16 -17.14 -45.66
CA LEU A 187 29.06 -16.51 -44.94
C LEU A 187 28.45 -17.50 -43.93
N CYS A 188 28.48 -17.14 -42.66
CA CYS A 188 27.94 -17.91 -41.54
C CYS A 188 26.72 -17.17 -40.95
N PHE A 189 25.65 -17.89 -40.63
CA PHE A 189 24.48 -17.33 -39.94
C PHE A 189 23.70 -18.42 -39.20
N ASN A 190 22.93 -18.06 -38.18
CA ASN A 190 22.04 -18.97 -37.49
C ASN A 190 20.59 -18.81 -37.98
N MET A 191 20.02 -19.94 -38.41
CA MET A 191 18.61 -20.17 -38.67
C MET A 191 17.86 -20.54 -37.36
N PRO A 192 16.51 -20.60 -37.37
CA PRO A 192 15.73 -20.88 -36.17
C PRO A 192 16.07 -22.24 -35.54
N GLY A 193 15.77 -22.39 -34.24
CA GLY A 193 16.16 -23.56 -33.47
C GLY A 193 15.48 -24.85 -33.92
N THR A 194 16.06 -26.01 -33.63
CA THR A 194 15.40 -27.30 -33.94
C THR A 194 14.05 -27.42 -33.22
N GLU A 195 13.86 -26.74 -32.09
CA GLU A 195 12.57 -26.64 -31.39
C GLU A 195 11.58 -25.79 -32.20
N ASP A 196 11.94 -24.56 -32.57
CA ASP A 196 11.11 -23.65 -33.38
C ASP A 196 10.69 -24.30 -34.71
N MET A 197 11.62 -25.00 -35.37
CA MET A 197 11.46 -25.68 -36.66
C MET A 197 10.74 -27.04 -36.56
N SER A 198 10.64 -27.66 -35.38
CA SER A 198 9.86 -28.90 -35.17
C SER A 198 8.46 -28.64 -34.60
N SER A 199 8.29 -27.51 -33.90
CA SER A 199 7.01 -26.98 -33.44
C SER A 199 6.09 -26.55 -34.61
N GLY A 200 4.92 -26.00 -34.29
CA GLY A 200 4.04 -25.40 -35.29
C GLY A 200 4.49 -24.04 -35.82
N ILE A 201 5.50 -23.39 -35.23
CA ILE A 201 5.72 -21.94 -35.41
C ILE A 201 6.53 -21.59 -36.65
N GLN A 202 7.68 -22.23 -36.90
CA GLN A 202 8.57 -21.89 -38.03
C GLN A 202 8.93 -23.08 -38.92
N ARG A 203 8.16 -24.16 -38.81
CA ARG A 203 8.40 -25.44 -39.50
C ARG A 203 8.31 -25.34 -41.03
N ASP A 204 7.55 -24.39 -41.55
CA ASP A 204 7.28 -24.25 -42.99
C ASP A 204 8.18 -23.24 -43.73
N ILE A 205 9.30 -22.83 -43.12
CA ILE A 205 10.37 -22.13 -43.85
C ILE A 205 10.82 -22.99 -45.04
N LYS A 206 10.69 -22.44 -46.26
CA LYS A 206 10.90 -23.14 -47.54
C LYS A 206 12.20 -22.74 -48.22
N THR A 207 12.65 -21.49 -48.12
CA THR A 207 13.83 -21.03 -48.85
C THR A 207 14.73 -20.09 -48.05
N VAL A 208 16.03 -20.16 -48.36
CA VAL A 208 17.02 -19.12 -48.01
C VAL A 208 17.54 -18.51 -49.30
N THR A 209 17.42 -17.19 -49.43
CA THR A 209 17.93 -16.41 -50.56
C THR A 209 19.11 -15.56 -50.10
N ILE A 210 20.22 -15.59 -50.82
CA ILE A 210 21.45 -14.84 -50.50
C ILE A 210 21.81 -13.97 -51.70
N SER A 211 22.11 -12.69 -51.45
CA SER A 211 22.54 -11.73 -52.47
C SER A 211 23.71 -10.88 -52.00
N ASN A 212 24.63 -10.51 -52.90
CA ASN A 212 25.87 -9.80 -52.57
C ASN A 212 25.85 -8.29 -52.92
N GLY A 213 24.65 -7.71 -53.02
CA GLY A 213 24.42 -6.31 -53.42
C GLY A 213 24.68 -6.00 -54.91
N SER A 214 25.44 -6.85 -55.62
CA SER A 214 25.87 -6.62 -57.01
C SER A 214 24.89 -7.16 -58.06
N GLY A 215 23.69 -7.55 -57.65
CA GLY A 215 22.69 -8.21 -58.51
C GLY A 215 22.80 -9.73 -58.60
N ASN A 216 23.88 -10.33 -58.07
CA ASN A 216 23.93 -11.79 -57.89
C ASN A 216 22.97 -12.18 -56.76
N VAL A 217 22.06 -13.11 -57.06
CA VAL A 217 21.10 -13.68 -56.12
C VAL A 217 21.10 -15.20 -56.30
N LYS A 218 21.42 -15.97 -55.25
CA LYS A 218 21.21 -17.42 -55.20
C LYS A 218 20.05 -17.70 -54.24
N SER A 219 19.21 -18.69 -54.57
CA SER A 219 18.14 -19.17 -53.70
C SER A 219 18.29 -20.67 -53.50
N PHE A 220 18.05 -21.14 -52.29
CA PHE A 220 18.25 -22.52 -51.87
C PHE A 220 17.01 -23.02 -51.12
N ASP A 221 16.54 -24.21 -51.50
CA ASP A 221 15.42 -24.86 -50.83
C ASP A 221 15.87 -25.47 -49.49
N VAL A 222 15.06 -25.26 -48.45
CA VAL A 222 15.29 -25.75 -47.08
C VAL A 222 14.54 -27.07 -46.90
N VAL A 223 15.29 -28.13 -46.57
CA VAL A 223 14.71 -29.44 -46.24
C VAL A 223 14.69 -29.61 -44.72
N ASN A 224 13.53 -29.34 -44.13
CA ASN A 224 13.25 -29.54 -42.71
C ASN A 224 12.88 -31.01 -42.42
N THR A 225 13.72 -31.72 -41.66
CA THR A 225 13.46 -33.09 -41.18
C THR A 225 13.36 -33.09 -39.66
N ASN A 226 12.13 -33.13 -39.14
CA ASN A 226 11.82 -33.11 -37.70
C ASN A 226 12.52 -31.97 -36.92
N GLY A 227 12.57 -30.77 -37.52
CA GLY A 227 13.24 -29.59 -36.98
C GLY A 227 14.67 -29.39 -37.47
N ALA A 228 15.35 -30.45 -37.93
CA ALA A 228 16.71 -30.34 -38.46
C ALA A 228 16.71 -29.77 -39.89
N ILE A 229 17.43 -28.66 -40.09
CA ILE A 229 17.63 -28.01 -41.39
C ILE A 229 18.70 -28.76 -42.20
N SER A 230 18.41 -28.98 -43.48
CA SER A 230 19.35 -29.54 -44.46
C SER A 230 19.15 -28.93 -45.84
N PHE A 231 20.16 -29.07 -46.70
CA PHE A 231 20.19 -28.59 -48.08
C PHE A 231 20.58 -29.73 -49.02
N ALA A 232 20.32 -29.60 -50.32
CA ALA A 232 20.70 -30.61 -51.31
C ALA A 232 22.24 -30.75 -51.42
N SER A 233 22.72 -31.97 -51.65
CA SER A 233 24.15 -32.28 -51.76
C SER A 233 24.79 -31.65 -53.01
N GLY A 234 25.98 -31.05 -52.86
CA GLY A 234 26.73 -30.44 -53.97
C GLY A 234 26.34 -28.99 -54.26
N LEU A 235 25.70 -28.31 -53.30
CA LEU A 235 25.52 -26.86 -53.29
C LEU A 235 26.61 -26.19 -52.45
N ASP A 236 26.88 -24.91 -52.73
CA ASP A 236 27.81 -24.07 -51.95
C ASP A 236 27.29 -23.73 -50.53
N ILE A 237 26.10 -24.23 -50.15
CA ILE A 237 25.44 -24.01 -48.85
C ILE A 237 25.28 -25.32 -48.07
N SER A 238 25.52 -25.26 -46.76
CA SER A 238 25.57 -26.43 -45.88
C SER A 238 25.12 -26.09 -44.45
N ALA A 239 24.45 -27.02 -43.78
CA ALA A 239 24.26 -27.00 -42.32
C ALA A 239 25.39 -27.72 -41.55
N ASN A 240 26.25 -28.47 -42.27
CA ASN A 240 27.42 -29.12 -41.68
C ASN A 240 28.55 -28.11 -41.51
N LYS A 241 29.08 -28.02 -40.29
CA LYS A 241 30.20 -27.13 -39.92
C LYS A 241 31.48 -27.45 -40.71
N PRO A 242 32.08 -26.48 -41.43
CA PRO A 242 33.39 -26.65 -42.06
C PRO A 242 34.49 -26.97 -41.05
N ALA A 243 35.35 -27.94 -41.37
CA ALA A 243 36.38 -28.44 -40.45
C ALA A 243 37.37 -27.33 -40.01
N ASN A 244 37.72 -26.45 -40.95
CA ASN A 244 38.70 -25.37 -40.75
C ASN A 244 38.10 -24.09 -40.12
N LEU A 245 36.79 -24.05 -39.83
CA LEU A 245 36.07 -22.84 -39.39
C LEU A 245 36.72 -22.13 -38.19
N ALA A 246 37.27 -22.87 -37.23
CA ALA A 246 37.95 -22.28 -36.07
C ALA A 246 39.22 -21.48 -36.46
N SER A 247 39.90 -21.86 -37.56
CA SER A 247 41.02 -21.10 -38.13
C SER A 247 40.53 -19.81 -38.78
N PHE A 248 39.42 -19.88 -39.55
CA PHE A 248 38.85 -18.72 -40.25
C PHE A 248 38.35 -17.64 -39.29
N ILE A 249 37.79 -18.06 -38.15
CA ILE A 249 37.30 -17.16 -37.09
C ILE A 249 38.47 -16.52 -36.33
N SER A 250 39.49 -17.30 -35.97
CA SER A 250 40.62 -16.81 -35.16
C SER A 250 41.57 -15.88 -35.92
N SER A 251 41.68 -16.02 -37.24
CA SER A 251 42.44 -15.08 -38.08
C SER A 251 41.81 -13.67 -38.15
N MET A 252 40.51 -13.55 -37.92
CA MET A 252 39.79 -12.26 -37.88
C MET A 252 39.42 -11.79 -36.46
N GLY A 253 39.76 -12.57 -35.42
CA GLY A 253 39.56 -12.19 -34.01
C GLY A 253 38.10 -12.19 -33.54
N GLY A 254 37.18 -12.84 -34.25
CA GLY A 254 35.76 -12.93 -33.89
C GLY A 254 35.40 -14.19 -33.09
N SER A 255 34.10 -14.44 -32.94
CA SER A 255 33.58 -15.76 -32.56
C SER A 255 32.29 -16.06 -33.34
N PHE A 256 32.03 -17.34 -33.64
CA PHE A 256 30.76 -17.80 -34.18
C PHE A 256 30.41 -19.15 -33.58
N ALA A 257 29.15 -19.27 -33.16
CA ALA A 257 28.55 -20.44 -32.55
C ALA A 257 27.06 -20.47 -32.89
N ALA A 258 26.42 -21.61 -32.66
CA ALA A 258 24.97 -21.67 -32.53
C ALA A 258 24.55 -20.77 -31.36
N SER A 259 23.92 -19.66 -31.68
CA SER A 259 23.44 -18.65 -30.73
C SER A 259 22.21 -17.94 -31.32
N GLY A 260 21.23 -17.75 -30.44
CA GLY A 260 19.89 -17.27 -30.70
C GLY A 260 19.09 -17.41 -29.40
N ASP A 261 17.79 -17.17 -29.45
CA ASP A 261 16.95 -17.10 -28.23
C ASP A 261 16.68 -18.52 -27.64
N THR A 262 17.01 -19.57 -28.39
CA THR A 262 16.94 -20.98 -27.98
C THR A 262 18.32 -21.65 -28.06
N ALA A 263 18.59 -22.60 -27.16
CA ALA A 263 19.84 -23.39 -27.16
C ALA A 263 19.95 -24.38 -28.34
N SER A 264 18.99 -24.34 -29.27
CA SER A 264 18.83 -25.26 -30.41
C SER A 264 19.06 -24.59 -31.78
N ALA A 265 19.49 -23.32 -31.81
CA ALA A 265 19.76 -22.52 -33.02
C ALA A 265 20.65 -23.23 -34.05
N GLN A 266 20.32 -23.10 -35.35
CA GLN A 266 20.91 -23.94 -36.40
C GLN A 266 21.85 -23.16 -37.31
N SER A 267 23.16 -23.38 -37.19
CA SER A 267 24.16 -22.70 -38.01
C SER A 267 24.18 -23.19 -39.47
N VAL A 268 24.19 -22.23 -40.39
CA VAL A 268 24.31 -22.44 -41.84
C VAL A 268 25.56 -21.73 -42.35
N TYR A 269 26.20 -22.34 -43.33
CA TYR A 269 27.48 -21.97 -43.92
C TYR A 269 27.33 -21.90 -45.44
N TYR A 270 27.66 -20.77 -46.05
CA TYR A 270 27.55 -20.54 -47.49
C TYR A 270 28.87 -19.99 -48.06
N TYR A 271 29.53 -20.75 -48.91
CA TYR A 271 30.69 -20.29 -49.67
C TYR A 271 30.22 -19.37 -50.79
N THR A 272 30.66 -18.11 -50.76
CA THR A 272 30.08 -17.06 -51.60
C THR A 272 30.47 -17.18 -53.08
N GLY A 273 31.70 -17.67 -53.35
CA GLY A 273 32.38 -17.53 -54.63
C GLY A 273 32.99 -16.14 -54.87
N ASP A 274 32.75 -15.18 -53.96
CA ASP A 274 33.30 -13.83 -54.05
C ASP A 274 34.73 -13.80 -53.47
N PRO A 275 35.75 -13.34 -54.22
CA PRO A 275 37.12 -13.31 -53.75
C PRO A 275 37.36 -12.19 -52.74
N VAL A 276 38.30 -12.42 -51.81
CA VAL A 276 38.74 -11.40 -50.85
C VAL A 276 39.30 -10.18 -51.58
N SER A 277 38.74 -9.01 -51.29
CA SER A 277 39.03 -7.78 -52.03
C SER A 277 39.15 -6.56 -51.11
N THR A 278 39.57 -5.43 -51.69
CA THR A 278 39.60 -4.13 -51.02
C THR A 278 38.22 -3.47 -50.92
N ASP A 279 37.17 -4.07 -51.48
CA ASP A 279 35.85 -3.47 -51.58
C ASP A 279 34.92 -3.96 -50.46
N ASN A 280 33.83 -3.22 -50.19
CA ASN A 280 32.85 -3.61 -49.18
C ASN A 280 31.69 -4.34 -49.88
N ILE A 281 31.64 -5.67 -49.72
CA ILE A 281 30.53 -6.50 -50.19
C ILE A 281 29.52 -6.60 -49.06
N VAL A 282 28.26 -6.24 -49.32
CA VAL A 282 27.16 -6.40 -48.37
C VAL A 282 26.32 -7.60 -48.78
N TYR A 283 26.34 -8.64 -47.97
CA TYR A 283 25.49 -9.80 -48.14
C TYR A 283 24.15 -9.57 -47.45
N THR A 284 23.06 -9.80 -48.18
CA THR A 284 21.70 -9.87 -47.61
C THR A 284 21.26 -11.33 -47.63
N VAL A 285 20.95 -11.88 -46.45
CA VAL A 285 20.38 -13.23 -46.27
C VAL A 285 18.90 -13.05 -45.96
N THR A 286 18.04 -13.60 -46.80
CA THR A 286 16.58 -13.55 -46.65
C THR A 286 16.04 -14.95 -46.42
N VAL A 287 15.21 -15.13 -45.39
CA VAL A 287 14.52 -16.39 -45.07
C VAL A 287 13.05 -16.24 -45.40
N SER A 288 12.43 -17.25 -46.02
CA SER A 288 11.03 -17.19 -46.42
C SER A 288 10.28 -18.51 -46.22
N ASP A 289 9.03 -18.40 -45.77
CA ASP A 289 8.02 -19.46 -45.82
C ASP A 289 7.29 -19.50 -47.19
N GLY A 290 7.57 -18.57 -48.10
CA GLY A 290 6.91 -18.42 -49.41
C GLY A 290 5.77 -17.39 -49.44
N ASN A 291 5.13 -17.11 -48.30
CA ASN A 291 4.14 -16.05 -48.11
C ASN A 291 4.77 -14.81 -47.44
N LEU A 292 5.52 -15.01 -46.36
CA LEU A 292 6.26 -14.00 -45.61
C LEU A 292 7.77 -14.24 -45.71
N SER A 293 8.56 -13.19 -45.46
CA SER A 293 10.01 -13.27 -45.39
C SER A 293 10.62 -12.19 -44.50
N THR A 294 11.85 -12.44 -44.05
CA THR A 294 12.66 -11.54 -43.23
C THR A 294 14.11 -11.58 -43.71
N SER A 295 14.92 -10.56 -43.41
CA SER A 295 16.28 -10.46 -43.95
C SER A 295 17.28 -9.81 -42.99
N ALA A 296 18.46 -10.43 -42.87
CA ALA A 296 19.64 -9.87 -42.21
C ALA A 296 20.66 -9.36 -43.23
N GLN A 297 21.51 -8.41 -42.83
CA GLN A 297 22.59 -7.87 -43.68
C GLN A 297 23.93 -7.83 -42.95
N ILE A 298 24.99 -8.27 -43.62
CA ILE A 298 26.36 -8.28 -43.09
C ILE A 298 27.35 -7.74 -44.13
N SER A 299 28.44 -7.12 -43.68
CA SER A 299 29.54 -6.64 -44.53
C SER A 299 30.70 -7.63 -44.54
N SER A 300 31.41 -7.75 -45.68
CA SER A 300 32.72 -8.41 -45.77
C SER A 300 33.83 -7.73 -44.93
N LYS A 301 33.53 -6.58 -44.33
CA LYS A 301 34.37 -5.79 -43.41
C LYS A 301 33.63 -5.46 -42.11
N ALA A 302 32.63 -6.26 -41.74
CA ALA A 302 31.85 -6.03 -40.53
C ALA A 302 32.74 -6.03 -39.28
N VAL A 303 32.50 -5.04 -38.39
CA VAL A 303 33.11 -4.97 -37.06
C VAL A 303 32.06 -5.45 -36.05
N GLN A 304 32.50 -6.11 -34.98
CA GLN A 304 31.59 -6.48 -33.89
C GLN A 304 31.12 -5.25 -33.11
N LEU A 305 29.83 -5.18 -32.81
CA LEU A 305 29.26 -4.17 -31.93
C LEU A 305 29.82 -4.32 -30.51
N GLY A 306 30.14 -3.20 -29.87
CA GLY A 306 30.58 -3.19 -28.47
C GLY A 306 29.50 -3.70 -27.50
N ASP A 307 29.92 -4.31 -26.40
CA ASP A 307 29.02 -4.90 -25.40
C ASP A 307 28.01 -3.89 -24.84
N VAL A 308 26.74 -4.31 -24.71
CA VAL A 308 25.68 -3.47 -24.16
C VAL A 308 25.91 -3.10 -22.69
N SER A 309 25.45 -1.91 -22.31
CA SER A 309 25.44 -1.46 -20.92
C SER A 309 24.02 -1.58 -20.36
N ILE A 310 23.82 -2.50 -19.42
CA ILE A 310 22.56 -2.66 -18.68
C ILE A 310 22.69 -1.83 -17.40
N LYS A 311 21.77 -0.89 -17.18
CA LYS A 311 21.81 0.09 -16.09
C LYS A 311 20.47 0.25 -15.39
N SER A 312 20.54 0.66 -14.13
CA SER A 312 19.43 1.27 -13.39
C SER A 312 19.22 2.69 -13.92
N TYR A 313 18.00 3.02 -14.34
CA TYR A 313 17.69 4.33 -14.90
C TYR A 313 17.76 5.44 -13.84
N ALA A 314 17.27 5.17 -12.62
CA ALA A 314 17.23 6.16 -11.54
C ALA A 314 18.61 6.51 -10.96
N SER A 315 19.61 5.63 -11.09
CA SER A 315 20.95 5.82 -10.51
C SER A 315 22.10 5.83 -11.53
N ASP A 316 21.81 5.65 -12.82
CA ASP A 316 22.77 5.47 -13.94
C ASP A 316 23.85 4.38 -13.71
N SER A 317 23.65 3.54 -12.68
CA SER A 317 24.59 2.51 -12.24
C SER A 317 24.40 1.23 -13.03
N VAL A 318 25.50 0.64 -13.49
CA VAL A 318 25.51 -0.67 -14.17
C VAL A 318 24.95 -1.76 -13.25
N LEU A 319 24.14 -2.66 -13.81
CA LEU A 319 23.58 -3.80 -13.10
C LEU A 319 24.64 -4.89 -12.84
N SER A 320 24.56 -5.50 -11.66
CA SER A 320 25.48 -6.53 -11.17
C SER A 320 24.71 -7.76 -10.67
N ASP A 321 25.32 -8.94 -10.75
CA ASP A 321 24.71 -10.19 -10.30
C ASP A 321 24.41 -10.16 -8.79
N SER A 322 23.30 -10.78 -8.39
CA SER A 322 22.82 -10.88 -6.99
C SER A 322 22.64 -9.53 -6.26
N ALA A 323 22.64 -8.40 -6.97
CA ALA A 323 22.51 -7.07 -6.37
C ALA A 323 21.04 -6.66 -6.14
N VAL A 324 20.83 -5.86 -5.09
CA VAL A 324 19.51 -5.34 -4.69
C VAL A 324 19.38 -3.89 -5.14
N TYR A 325 18.27 -3.56 -5.81
CA TYR A 325 17.95 -2.22 -6.29
C TYR A 325 16.56 -1.78 -5.82
N ALA A 326 16.42 -0.50 -5.49
CA ALA A 326 15.13 0.09 -5.15
C ALA A 326 14.27 0.32 -6.40
N GLN A 327 12.94 0.35 -6.21
CA GLN A 327 12.01 0.98 -7.15
C GLN A 327 12.37 2.46 -7.35
N ASP A 328 12.01 3.01 -8.50
CA ASP A 328 12.33 4.38 -8.90
C ASP A 328 11.72 5.43 -7.95
N GLY A 329 12.33 6.61 -7.90
CA GLY A 329 11.97 7.70 -6.98
C GLY A 329 10.52 8.19 -7.11
N GLY A 330 9.62 7.58 -6.34
CA GLY A 330 8.19 7.87 -6.34
C GLY A 330 7.34 6.95 -7.22
N GLY A 331 7.93 5.93 -7.86
CA GLY A 331 7.24 4.88 -8.59
C GLY A 331 6.99 3.62 -7.76
N ASP A 332 6.62 2.55 -8.45
CA ASP A 332 6.34 1.19 -7.96
C ASP A 332 7.05 0.11 -8.81
N VAL A 333 7.92 0.54 -9.72
CA VAL A 333 8.80 -0.28 -10.55
C VAL A 333 10.22 0.27 -10.50
N MET A 334 11.22 -0.56 -10.77
CA MET A 334 12.56 -0.13 -11.14
C MET A 334 12.63 -0.04 -12.67
N THR A 335 13.01 1.11 -13.22
CA THR A 335 13.27 1.23 -14.66
C THR A 335 14.72 0.83 -14.96
N VAL A 336 14.89 -0.07 -15.93
CA VAL A 336 16.21 -0.50 -16.43
C VAL A 336 16.40 -0.09 -17.87
N SER A 337 17.60 0.38 -18.21
CA SER A 337 18.00 0.75 -19.57
C SER A 337 19.10 -0.16 -20.10
N VAL A 338 18.98 -0.53 -21.38
CA VAL A 338 19.98 -1.30 -22.13
C VAL A 338 20.48 -0.40 -23.25
N THR A 339 21.70 0.11 -23.11
CA THR A 339 22.30 1.09 -24.03
C THR A 339 23.42 0.45 -24.86
N VAL A 340 23.39 0.68 -26.17
CA VAL A 340 24.46 0.28 -27.11
C VAL A 340 25.60 1.32 -27.06
N PRO A 341 26.87 0.92 -27.09
CA PRO A 341 27.98 1.86 -27.27
C PRO A 341 27.83 2.66 -28.58
N ALA A 342 28.04 3.97 -28.51
CA ALA A 342 27.89 4.87 -29.68
C ALA A 342 28.98 4.67 -30.75
N VAL A 343 30.08 4.00 -30.42
CA VAL A 343 31.22 3.72 -31.31
C VAL A 343 31.68 2.28 -31.07
N SER A 344 31.92 1.54 -32.15
CA SER A 344 32.41 0.15 -32.08
C SER A 344 33.73 -0.02 -32.85
N GLY A 345 34.63 -0.86 -32.31
CA GLY A 345 35.97 -1.15 -32.85
C GLY A 345 37.14 -0.52 -32.07
N SER A 346 38.25 -1.24 -31.97
CA SER A 346 39.49 -0.77 -31.34
C SER A 346 40.36 -0.01 -32.34
N GLY A 347 40.77 1.23 -32.01
CA GLY A 347 41.70 2.01 -32.84
C GLY A 347 41.40 3.50 -33.05
N GLY A 348 40.38 4.09 -32.39
CA GLY A 348 40.18 5.54 -32.39
C GLY A 348 39.48 6.15 -33.61
N SER A 349 39.11 5.33 -34.60
CA SER A 349 38.23 5.69 -35.72
C SER A 349 37.15 4.63 -35.94
N GLY A 350 36.48 4.22 -34.85
CA GLY A 350 35.38 3.27 -34.91
C GLY A 350 34.14 3.85 -35.60
N SER A 351 33.31 2.99 -36.17
CA SER A 351 32.07 3.38 -36.84
C SER A 351 31.01 3.84 -35.82
N ASP A 352 30.17 4.79 -36.23
CA ASP A 352 28.96 5.17 -35.49
C ASP A 352 28.01 3.97 -35.37
N THR A 353 27.60 3.68 -34.14
CA THR A 353 26.67 2.60 -33.78
C THR A 353 25.50 3.09 -32.91
N SER A 354 25.24 4.39 -32.88
CA SER A 354 24.15 5.02 -32.11
C SER A 354 22.72 4.67 -32.59
N ASP A 355 22.60 4.25 -33.85
CA ASP A 355 21.38 3.76 -34.52
C ASP A 355 21.15 2.24 -34.39
N ALA A 356 22.12 1.51 -33.82
CA ALA A 356 22.00 0.09 -33.54
C ALA A 356 20.82 -0.19 -32.60
N THR A 357 20.21 -1.37 -32.74
CA THR A 357 19.05 -1.75 -31.92
C THR A 357 19.50 -2.66 -30.79
N ALA A 358 19.30 -2.23 -29.55
CA ALA A 358 19.41 -3.09 -28.37
C ALA A 358 18.18 -3.99 -28.28
N PHE A 359 18.38 -5.25 -27.92
CA PHE A 359 17.36 -6.25 -27.62
C PHE A 359 17.55 -6.75 -26.20
N TYR A 360 16.46 -7.08 -25.51
CA TYR A 360 16.49 -7.69 -24.19
C TYR A 360 15.41 -8.76 -24.00
N THR A 361 15.72 -9.72 -23.15
CA THR A 361 14.81 -10.71 -22.59
C THR A 361 14.97 -10.71 -21.07
N ILE A 362 13.85 -10.65 -20.35
CA ILE A 362 13.81 -10.62 -18.89
C ILE A 362 12.98 -11.80 -18.39
N THR A 363 13.55 -12.56 -17.47
CA THR A 363 12.85 -13.62 -16.75
C THR A 363 12.73 -13.27 -15.26
N ARG A 364 11.61 -13.65 -14.65
CA ARG A 364 11.30 -13.42 -13.23
C ARG A 364 11.37 -14.75 -12.48
N TRP A 365 11.80 -14.72 -11.23
CA TRP A 365 11.80 -15.91 -10.38
C TRP A 365 10.41 -16.20 -9.84
N ASN A 366 9.94 -17.43 -10.02
CA ASN A 366 8.69 -17.96 -9.49
C ASN A 366 9.01 -19.04 -8.44
N ASP A 367 8.46 -18.87 -7.23
CA ASP A 367 8.73 -19.76 -6.08
C ASP A 367 7.94 -21.06 -6.10
N ALA A 368 6.78 -21.09 -6.78
CA ALA A 368 5.95 -22.29 -6.88
C ALA A 368 6.60 -23.34 -7.78
N ASP A 369 7.18 -22.87 -8.90
CA ASP A 369 7.87 -23.71 -9.89
C ASP A 369 9.38 -23.83 -9.62
N GLY A 370 9.93 -22.99 -8.73
CA GLY A 370 11.34 -23.03 -8.32
C GLY A 370 12.32 -22.64 -9.43
N GLY A 371 11.91 -21.74 -10.32
CA GLY A 371 12.64 -21.42 -11.55
C GLY A 371 12.41 -20.00 -12.09
N TYR A 372 12.96 -19.73 -13.27
CA TYR A 372 12.83 -18.45 -13.97
C TYR A 372 11.80 -18.56 -15.12
N GLU A 373 10.74 -17.75 -15.05
CA GLU A 373 9.65 -17.67 -16.05
C GLU A 373 9.79 -16.42 -16.95
N PRO A 374 9.30 -16.42 -18.21
CA PRO A 374 9.28 -15.23 -19.06
C PRO A 374 8.47 -14.08 -18.46
N TYR A 375 9.08 -12.90 -18.32
CA TYR A 375 8.43 -11.72 -17.75
C TYR A 375 8.13 -10.64 -18.79
N VAL A 376 9.17 -10.17 -19.50
CA VAL A 376 9.06 -9.21 -20.61
C VAL A 376 10.27 -9.32 -21.54
N SER A 377 10.07 -9.08 -22.83
CA SER A 377 11.14 -8.89 -23.82
C SER A 377 10.85 -7.63 -24.64
N GLY A 378 11.86 -7.10 -25.32
CA GLY A 378 11.71 -5.86 -26.09
C GLY A 378 12.98 -5.39 -26.76
N SER A 379 12.87 -4.26 -27.46
CA SER A 379 14.00 -3.66 -28.19
C SER A 379 13.89 -2.14 -28.31
N GLY A 380 14.98 -1.48 -28.69
CA GLY A 380 15.05 -0.02 -28.82
C GLY A 380 16.33 0.46 -29.50
N LYS A 381 16.23 1.51 -30.32
CA LYS A 381 17.38 2.08 -31.06
C LYS A 381 18.23 2.96 -30.14
N GLY A 382 19.54 2.69 -30.08
CA GLY A 382 20.51 3.31 -29.18
C GLY A 382 20.32 2.92 -27.72
N THR A 383 19.09 2.97 -27.20
CA THR A 383 18.72 2.46 -25.87
C THR A 383 17.34 1.82 -25.91
N ALA A 384 17.23 0.63 -25.30
CA ALA A 384 15.97 -0.02 -24.96
C ALA A 384 15.68 0.16 -23.46
N VAL A 385 14.41 0.11 -23.06
CA VAL A 385 13.98 0.32 -21.67
C VAL A 385 12.95 -0.72 -21.26
N ALA A 386 13.01 -1.19 -20.01
CA ALA A 386 12.00 -2.03 -19.38
C ALA A 386 11.68 -1.54 -17.97
N ALA A 387 10.49 -1.89 -17.47
CA ALA A 387 10.08 -1.68 -16.09
C ALA A 387 10.03 -3.03 -15.36
N LEU A 388 10.54 -3.07 -14.13
CA LEU A 388 10.56 -4.26 -13.27
C LEU A 388 9.73 -3.99 -12.01
N ALA A 389 8.67 -4.77 -11.81
CA ALA A 389 7.96 -4.82 -10.53
C ALA A 389 8.86 -5.38 -9.41
N SER A 390 8.38 -5.38 -8.16
CA SER A 390 9.10 -6.04 -7.07
C SER A 390 9.24 -7.55 -7.32
N GLY A 391 10.43 -8.09 -7.11
CA GLY A 391 10.75 -9.46 -7.53
C GLY A 391 12.24 -9.76 -7.60
N LYS A 392 12.56 -10.96 -8.07
CA LYS A 392 13.92 -11.41 -8.42
C LYS A 392 13.97 -11.74 -9.91
N TYR A 393 15.04 -11.34 -10.61
CA TYR A 393 15.10 -11.33 -12.07
C TYR A 393 16.46 -11.79 -12.64
N ARG A 394 16.43 -12.29 -13.88
CA ARG A 394 17.59 -12.42 -14.78
C ARG A 394 17.30 -11.64 -16.06
N LEU A 395 18.22 -10.77 -16.44
CA LEU A 395 18.21 -10.04 -17.72
C LEU A 395 19.25 -10.62 -18.66
N GLU A 396 18.90 -10.73 -19.93
CA GLU A 396 19.83 -11.03 -21.02
C GLU A 396 19.64 -10.00 -22.14
N ALA A 397 20.73 -9.43 -22.66
CA ALA A 397 20.65 -8.37 -23.66
C ALA A 397 21.81 -8.40 -24.66
N TYR A 398 21.55 -7.94 -25.88
CA TYR A 398 22.52 -7.81 -26.97
C TYR A 398 22.14 -6.63 -27.90
N ALA A 399 23.01 -6.30 -28.84
CA ALA A 399 22.73 -5.30 -29.88
C ALA A 399 22.94 -5.88 -31.27
N GLN A 400 22.11 -5.43 -32.22
CA GLN A 400 22.24 -5.74 -33.65
C GLN A 400 22.22 -4.46 -34.50
N LYS A 401 22.94 -4.47 -35.63
CA LYS A 401 22.90 -3.42 -36.65
C LYS A 401 23.23 -4.03 -38.02
N ALA A 402 22.44 -3.70 -39.03
CA ALA A 402 22.71 -4.11 -40.41
C ALA A 402 24.15 -3.72 -40.83
N THR A 403 24.86 -4.65 -41.46
CA THR A 403 26.29 -4.60 -41.85
C THR A 403 27.33 -4.78 -40.73
N PHE A 404 26.93 -4.98 -39.48
CA PHE A 404 27.82 -5.25 -38.33
C PHE A 404 27.65 -6.69 -37.82
N VAL A 405 28.62 -7.20 -37.06
CA VAL A 405 28.45 -8.45 -36.29
C VAL A 405 27.80 -8.09 -34.95
N ASP A 406 26.81 -8.88 -34.52
CA ASP A 406 26.06 -8.68 -33.28
C ASP A 406 26.98 -8.57 -32.04
N SER A 407 26.57 -7.81 -31.03
CA SER A 407 27.33 -7.73 -29.77
C SER A 407 27.34 -9.08 -29.06
N ASN A 408 28.28 -9.26 -28.13
CA ASN A 408 28.17 -10.39 -27.21
C ASN A 408 26.87 -10.27 -26.39
N VAL A 409 26.27 -11.42 -26.04
CA VAL A 409 25.12 -11.46 -25.14
C VAL A 409 25.62 -11.20 -23.72
N LYS A 410 24.98 -10.23 -23.06
CA LYS A 410 25.26 -9.87 -21.67
C LYS A 410 24.11 -10.32 -20.78
N THR A 411 24.40 -11.28 -19.92
CA THR A 411 23.50 -11.77 -18.87
C THR A 411 23.84 -11.08 -17.55
N VAL A 412 22.82 -10.73 -16.76
CA VAL A 412 22.94 -10.38 -15.34
C VAL A 412 21.83 -11.10 -14.57
N SER A 413 22.18 -11.82 -13.52
CA SER A 413 21.32 -12.80 -12.83
C SER A 413 21.07 -12.48 -11.37
N ASP A 414 19.97 -13.02 -10.84
CA ASP A 414 19.59 -12.95 -9.42
C ASP A 414 19.41 -11.53 -8.87
N ILE A 415 19.12 -10.56 -9.74
CA ILE A 415 18.86 -9.16 -9.40
C ILE A 415 17.57 -9.09 -8.57
N VAL A 416 17.57 -8.37 -7.45
CA VAL A 416 16.37 -8.17 -6.62
C VAL A 416 15.89 -6.72 -6.73
N VAL A 417 14.61 -6.53 -7.04
CA VAL A 417 13.91 -5.24 -6.98
C VAL A 417 13.09 -5.20 -5.69
N THR A 418 13.37 -4.23 -4.81
CA THR A 418 12.70 -4.14 -3.51
C THR A 418 11.21 -3.80 -3.62
N ALA A 419 10.49 -3.97 -2.51
CA ALA A 419 9.07 -3.65 -2.37
C ALA A 419 8.90 -2.45 -1.42
N ASN A 420 9.47 -1.30 -1.78
CA ASN A 420 9.34 -0.05 -1.02
C ASN A 420 7.94 0.56 -1.19
N ARG A 421 7.26 0.27 -2.30
CA ARG A 421 5.88 0.66 -2.58
C ARG A 421 5.13 -0.51 -3.22
N VAL A 422 4.01 -0.89 -2.61
CA VAL A 422 3.16 -2.02 -3.03
C VAL A 422 1.70 -1.57 -3.04
N TYR A 423 0.91 -2.05 -4.00
CA TYR A 423 -0.52 -1.78 -4.11
C TYR A 423 -1.37 -3.02 -3.84
N VAL A 424 -2.52 -2.83 -3.20
CA VAL A 424 -3.50 -3.87 -2.85
C VAL A 424 -4.88 -3.49 -3.40
N ASN A 425 -5.54 -4.42 -4.08
CA ASN A 425 -6.89 -4.28 -4.62
C ASN A 425 -7.62 -5.64 -4.58
N ALA A 426 -8.58 -5.78 -3.67
CA ALA A 426 -9.39 -6.99 -3.52
C ALA A 426 -10.65 -7.00 -4.41
N ASP A 427 -11.09 -5.84 -4.93
CA ASP A 427 -12.25 -5.76 -5.83
C ASP A 427 -11.91 -6.33 -7.22
N ILE A 428 -10.67 -6.12 -7.65
CA ILE A 428 -10.09 -6.62 -8.90
C ILE A 428 -8.64 -7.06 -8.61
N PRO A 429 -8.41 -8.31 -8.14
CA PRO A 429 -7.07 -8.87 -8.13
C PRO A 429 -6.51 -8.87 -9.55
N GLY A 430 -5.24 -8.52 -9.71
CA GLY A 430 -4.62 -8.46 -11.03
C GLY A 430 -4.62 -9.82 -11.73
N SER A 431 -4.63 -9.84 -13.08
CA SER A 431 -4.32 -11.06 -13.84
C SER A 431 -2.92 -11.59 -13.57
N ARG A 432 -2.08 -10.75 -12.95
CA ARG A 432 -0.81 -11.06 -12.30
C ARG A 432 -0.75 -10.26 -11.00
N GLU A 433 -0.24 -10.85 -9.93
CA GLU A 433 -0.14 -10.22 -8.62
C GLU A 433 1.32 -9.83 -8.32
N TYR A 434 1.74 -8.70 -8.88
CA TYR A 434 3.14 -8.23 -8.81
C TYR A 434 3.34 -6.97 -7.95
N GLY A 435 2.26 -6.41 -7.40
CA GLY A 435 2.31 -5.32 -6.41
C GLY A 435 2.39 -3.90 -6.97
N THR A 436 2.34 -3.74 -8.29
CA THR A 436 2.23 -2.41 -8.93
C THR A 436 0.80 -1.90 -8.88
N ALA A 437 0.58 -0.62 -9.17
CA ALA A 437 -0.77 -0.04 -9.29
C ALA A 437 -1.59 -0.65 -10.45
N ALA A 438 -0.92 -1.22 -11.45
CA ALA A 438 -1.54 -1.90 -12.59
C ALA A 438 -1.77 -3.41 -12.36
N GLU A 439 -0.90 -4.04 -11.56
CA GLU A 439 -0.93 -5.47 -11.21
C GLU A 439 -0.93 -5.66 -9.68
N PRO A 440 -1.96 -5.14 -8.97
CA PRO A 440 -2.01 -5.11 -7.51
C PRO A 440 -2.27 -6.49 -6.89
N LEU A 441 -1.88 -6.63 -5.62
CA LEU A 441 -2.09 -7.86 -4.84
C LEU A 441 -3.52 -7.94 -4.29
N ALA A 442 -4.02 -9.17 -4.11
CA ALA A 442 -5.36 -9.41 -3.58
C ALA A 442 -5.50 -9.04 -2.09
N THR A 443 -4.47 -9.27 -1.26
CA THR A 443 -4.55 -8.99 0.19
C THR A 443 -3.34 -8.23 0.76
N LEU A 444 -3.52 -7.63 1.95
CA LEU A 444 -2.39 -7.03 2.66
C LEU A 444 -1.36 -8.06 3.16
N GLN A 445 -1.73 -9.33 3.36
CA GLN A 445 -0.77 -10.31 3.87
C GLN A 445 0.21 -10.75 2.78
N ASP A 446 -0.24 -10.77 1.52
CA ASP A 446 0.61 -10.97 0.35
C ASP A 446 1.56 -9.78 0.18
N ALA A 447 1.08 -8.55 0.42
CA ALA A 447 1.91 -7.35 0.43
C ALA A 447 2.98 -7.40 1.53
N VAL A 448 2.62 -7.74 2.77
CA VAL A 448 3.60 -7.93 3.86
C VAL A 448 4.60 -9.04 3.52
N SER A 449 4.16 -10.14 2.89
CA SER A 449 5.01 -11.26 2.49
C SER A 449 5.97 -10.89 1.35
N MET A 450 5.53 -10.08 0.38
CA MET A 450 6.36 -9.54 -0.69
C MET A 450 7.44 -8.59 -0.13
N ILE A 451 7.07 -7.72 0.80
CA ILE A 451 8.00 -6.81 1.48
C ILE A 451 9.02 -7.60 2.30
N LYS A 452 8.58 -8.59 3.09
CA LYS A 452 9.45 -9.54 3.83
C LYS A 452 10.50 -10.20 2.94
N LYS A 453 10.14 -10.53 1.70
CA LYS A 453 11.01 -11.29 0.78
C LYS A 453 12.02 -10.42 0.03
N TYR A 454 11.62 -9.23 -0.41
CA TYR A 454 12.42 -8.43 -1.35
C TYR A 454 12.97 -7.12 -0.77
N THR A 455 12.47 -6.64 0.37
CA THR A 455 12.94 -5.42 1.01
C THR A 455 13.93 -5.75 2.15
N PRO A 456 15.12 -5.13 2.20
CA PRO A 456 16.06 -5.34 3.31
C PRO A 456 15.56 -4.75 4.63
N ALA A 457 16.17 -5.19 5.73
CA ALA A 457 15.97 -4.57 7.05
C ALA A 457 16.24 -3.06 7.04
N ASP A 458 15.65 -2.34 8.01
CA ASP A 458 15.71 -0.88 8.17
C ASP A 458 15.14 -0.03 7.02
N ALA A 459 14.68 -0.62 5.91
CA ALA A 459 14.10 0.11 4.79
C ALA A 459 12.61 0.47 5.01
N ILE A 460 12.22 1.66 4.54
CA ILE A 460 10.85 2.17 4.66
C ILE A 460 9.99 1.60 3.52
N SER A 461 8.85 1.01 3.86
CA SER A 461 7.89 0.44 2.89
C SER A 461 6.50 1.06 3.01
N THR A 462 5.74 1.10 1.91
CA THR A 462 4.37 1.63 1.86
C THR A 462 3.42 0.69 1.12
N ILE A 463 2.35 0.26 1.79
CA ILE A 463 1.20 -0.44 1.20
C ILE A 463 0.09 0.58 0.90
N ASN A 464 -0.28 0.69 -0.36
CA ASN A 464 -1.34 1.55 -0.89
C ASN A 464 -2.60 0.72 -1.17
N MET A 465 -3.67 0.93 -0.41
CA MET A 465 -4.95 0.26 -0.63
C MET A 465 -5.82 1.02 -1.64
N LEU A 466 -6.11 0.37 -2.78
CA LEU A 466 -6.97 0.87 -3.86
C LEU A 466 -8.44 0.44 -3.73
N SER A 467 -8.72 -0.57 -2.92
CA SER A 467 -10.05 -1.05 -2.55
C SER A 467 -10.24 -1.02 -1.03
N ASP A 468 -11.43 -1.38 -0.58
CA ASP A 468 -11.60 -1.93 0.76
C ASP A 468 -11.18 -3.42 0.74
N VAL A 469 -10.85 -4.01 1.88
CA VAL A 469 -10.43 -5.41 1.99
C VAL A 469 -11.23 -6.09 3.10
N THR A 470 -11.91 -7.18 2.75
CA THR A 470 -12.75 -7.98 3.66
C THR A 470 -12.23 -9.41 3.69
N TYR A 471 -11.73 -9.88 4.84
CA TYR A 471 -11.05 -11.17 4.93
C TYR A 471 -12.03 -12.36 4.94
N PRO A 472 -11.98 -13.29 3.95
CA PRO A 472 -12.90 -14.41 3.89
C PRO A 472 -12.73 -15.40 5.06
N SER A 473 -13.74 -16.25 5.26
CA SER A 473 -13.70 -17.30 6.27
C SER A 473 -12.50 -18.23 6.07
N GLY A 474 -11.66 -18.37 7.10
CA GLY A 474 -10.44 -19.18 7.07
C GLY A 474 -9.12 -18.45 6.78
N ALA A 475 -9.15 -17.23 6.24
CA ALA A 475 -7.94 -16.39 6.11
C ALA A 475 -7.27 -16.06 7.47
N ALA A 476 -5.96 -15.78 7.46
CA ALA A 476 -5.25 -15.27 8.64
C ALA A 476 -5.65 -13.80 8.95
N ALA A 477 -5.34 -13.35 10.16
CA ALA A 477 -5.34 -11.92 10.49
C ALA A 477 -4.14 -11.23 9.82
N VAL A 478 -4.18 -9.90 9.65
CA VAL A 478 -3.02 -9.15 9.16
C VAL A 478 -1.92 -9.17 10.22
N GLU A 479 -0.80 -9.83 9.93
CA GLU A 479 0.32 -9.99 10.85
C GLU A 479 1.58 -9.31 10.31
N VAL A 480 2.12 -8.38 11.09
CA VAL A 480 3.40 -7.71 10.88
C VAL A 480 4.28 -8.00 12.09
N SER A 481 5.19 -8.98 11.97
CA SER A 481 5.95 -9.53 13.09
C SER A 481 7.46 -9.53 12.86
N LEU A 482 8.27 -9.65 13.93
CA LEU A 482 9.70 -9.97 13.82
C LEU A 482 9.98 -11.36 13.24
N SER A 483 9.00 -12.26 13.20
CA SER A 483 9.07 -13.49 12.38
C SER A 483 9.05 -13.20 10.87
N ASP A 484 8.71 -11.97 10.50
CA ASP A 484 8.71 -11.46 9.13
C ASP A 484 9.92 -10.56 8.89
N PHE A 485 10.18 -9.61 9.79
CA PHE A 485 11.26 -8.64 9.65
C PHE A 485 12.25 -8.78 10.80
N SER A 486 13.09 -9.81 10.76
CA SER A 486 14.05 -10.13 11.84
C SER A 486 15.12 -9.05 12.09
N GLY A 487 15.33 -8.14 11.13
CA GLY A 487 16.12 -6.93 11.28
C GLY A 487 15.32 -5.64 11.48
N GLY A 488 14.00 -5.70 11.58
CA GLY A 488 13.11 -4.54 11.73
C GLY A 488 12.64 -3.92 10.41
N ILE A 489 11.56 -3.14 10.48
CA ILE A 489 10.96 -2.41 9.35
C ILE A 489 10.12 -1.21 9.82
N GLU A 490 10.05 -0.17 8.99
CA GLU A 490 9.06 0.92 9.09
C GLU A 490 8.06 0.82 7.92
N LEU A 491 6.81 0.49 8.23
CA LEU A 491 5.76 0.18 7.27
C LEU A 491 4.59 1.18 7.36
N THR A 492 4.36 1.96 6.30
CA THR A 492 3.08 2.69 6.15
C THR A 492 2.04 1.80 5.49
N VAL A 493 0.84 1.70 6.04
CA VAL A 493 -0.35 1.17 5.37
C VAL A 493 -1.35 2.31 5.22
N GLN A 494 -1.77 2.60 3.99
CA GLN A 494 -2.61 3.76 3.73
C GLN A 494 -3.69 3.54 2.66
N GLY A 495 -4.86 4.11 2.92
CA GLY A 495 -5.96 4.17 1.95
C GLY A 495 -5.76 5.28 0.92
N VAL A 496 -5.85 4.93 -0.38
CA VAL A 496 -5.70 5.87 -1.50
C VAL A 496 -6.74 5.65 -2.61
N ASP A 497 -6.82 6.58 -3.56
CA ASP A 497 -7.48 6.41 -4.86
C ASP A 497 -6.49 5.98 -5.97
N GLU A 498 -7.00 5.81 -7.19
CA GLU A 498 -6.24 5.46 -8.40
C GLU A 498 -5.14 6.47 -8.77
N ASN A 499 -5.20 7.69 -8.24
CA ASN A 499 -4.20 8.75 -8.44
C ASN A 499 -3.21 8.85 -7.27
N GLY A 500 -3.29 7.95 -6.27
CA GLY A 500 -2.50 8.00 -5.04
C GLY A 500 -2.97 9.04 -4.02
N THR A 501 -4.14 9.65 -4.20
CA THR A 501 -4.71 10.65 -3.28
C THR A 501 -5.29 9.97 -2.05
N ALA A 502 -5.10 10.55 -0.87
CA ALA A 502 -5.66 10.05 0.39
C ALA A 502 -7.17 9.80 0.32
N LYS A 503 -7.61 8.58 0.61
CA LYS A 503 -9.02 8.16 0.58
C LYS A 503 -9.25 7.05 1.59
N ASN A 504 -10.23 7.21 2.49
CA ASN A 504 -10.48 6.21 3.54
C ASN A 504 -10.84 4.84 2.94
N ARG A 505 -10.12 3.79 3.37
CA ARG A 505 -10.40 2.38 3.03
C ARG A 505 -10.71 1.53 4.24
N THR A 506 -11.54 0.51 4.08
CA THR A 506 -11.88 -0.44 5.15
C THR A 506 -10.93 -1.64 5.13
N ILE A 507 -10.45 -2.04 6.31
CA ILE A 507 -9.90 -3.36 6.59
C ILE A 507 -10.91 -4.04 7.52
N ASP A 508 -11.72 -4.93 6.96
CA ASP A 508 -12.72 -5.71 7.70
C ASP A 508 -12.20 -7.14 7.89
N ALA A 509 -12.01 -7.55 9.14
CA ALA A 509 -11.61 -8.92 9.44
C ALA A 509 -12.72 -9.95 9.13
N ALA A 510 -13.99 -9.53 9.11
CA ALA A 510 -15.18 -10.38 8.97
C ALA A 510 -15.15 -11.61 9.90
N ALA A 511 -14.77 -11.38 11.15
CA ALA A 511 -14.79 -12.39 12.19
C ALA A 511 -16.23 -12.86 12.49
N SER A 512 -16.37 -14.08 13.00
CA SER A 512 -17.67 -14.62 13.40
C SER A 512 -17.52 -15.69 14.47
N ALA A 513 -18.64 -16.17 15.02
CA ALA A 513 -18.65 -17.18 16.09
C ALA A 513 -17.90 -18.49 15.76
N GLY A 514 -17.79 -18.85 14.47
CA GLY A 514 -17.00 -20.02 14.01
C GLY A 514 -15.61 -19.68 13.47
N ASN A 515 -15.22 -18.41 13.46
CA ASN A 515 -14.02 -17.88 12.81
C ASN A 515 -13.54 -16.62 13.55
N LYS A 516 -12.95 -16.84 14.73
CA LYS A 516 -12.42 -15.78 15.61
C LYS A 516 -11.08 -15.28 15.08
N ARG A 517 -10.89 -13.96 15.06
CA ARG A 517 -9.68 -13.28 14.55
C ARG A 517 -9.66 -11.81 14.97
N ARG A 518 -8.46 -11.22 14.98
CA ARG A 518 -8.25 -9.77 15.10
C ARG A 518 -8.06 -9.12 13.73
N VAL A 519 -8.17 -7.79 13.64
CA VAL A 519 -7.91 -7.06 12.39
C VAL A 519 -6.41 -7.00 12.08
N MET A 520 -5.58 -6.64 13.07
CA MET A 520 -4.13 -6.49 12.89
C MET A 520 -3.32 -6.93 14.13
N ASN A 521 -2.17 -7.59 13.89
CA ASN A 521 -1.14 -7.87 14.87
C ASN A 521 0.16 -7.14 14.49
N VAL A 522 0.74 -6.40 15.45
CA VAL A 522 2.01 -5.69 15.31
C VAL A 522 2.97 -6.20 16.39
N ALA A 523 3.80 -7.19 16.03
CA ALA A 523 4.61 -7.96 16.96
C ALA A 523 6.12 -7.61 16.83
N GLY A 524 6.56 -6.65 17.62
CA GLY A 524 7.95 -6.21 17.74
C GLY A 524 8.72 -6.89 18.88
N ALA A 525 9.89 -6.35 19.22
CA ALA A 525 10.75 -6.89 20.25
C ALA A 525 10.31 -6.47 21.67
N SER A 526 10.29 -7.42 22.61
CA SER A 526 10.12 -7.11 24.02
C SER A 526 11.43 -6.56 24.63
N GLY A 527 11.59 -5.23 24.60
CA GLY A 527 12.71 -4.52 25.22
C GLY A 527 13.47 -3.61 24.25
N GLY A 528 13.67 -2.35 24.63
CA GLY A 528 14.18 -1.27 23.78
C GLY A 528 15.68 -1.31 23.45
N GLY A 529 16.15 -2.40 22.86
CA GLY A 529 17.54 -2.60 22.40
C GLY A 529 17.66 -3.64 21.28
N LEU A 530 16.55 -3.87 20.56
CA LEU A 530 16.36 -4.88 19.52
C LEU A 530 15.67 -4.25 18.30
N PRO A 531 15.75 -4.85 17.10
CA PRO A 531 15.13 -4.31 15.89
C PRO A 531 13.63 -3.99 16.08
N SER A 532 13.21 -2.83 15.56
CA SER A 532 11.86 -2.31 15.72
C SER A 532 10.95 -2.68 14.56
N ILE A 533 9.70 -3.03 14.90
CA ILE A 533 8.57 -3.03 13.96
C ILE A 533 7.82 -1.72 14.17
N GLY A 534 7.81 -0.85 13.17
CA GLY A 534 6.98 0.36 13.12
C GLY A 534 5.89 0.24 12.07
N VAL A 535 4.65 0.55 12.44
CA VAL A 535 3.48 0.54 11.53
C VAL A 535 2.74 1.88 11.61
N ALA A 536 2.58 2.56 10.48
CA ALA A 536 1.84 3.81 10.36
C ALA A 536 0.55 3.63 9.54
N LEU A 537 -0.60 3.86 10.16
CA LEU A 537 -1.94 3.69 9.58
C LEU A 537 -2.55 5.05 9.19
N LYS A 538 -2.99 5.19 7.94
CA LYS A 538 -3.49 6.46 7.38
C LYS A 538 -4.70 6.27 6.46
N ASN A 539 -5.79 6.98 6.70
CA ASN A 539 -7.04 6.87 5.93
C ASN A 539 -7.58 5.41 5.97
N LEU A 540 -7.62 4.81 7.16
CA LEU A 540 -8.06 3.41 7.33
C LEU A 540 -9.18 3.26 8.36
N THR A 541 -10.15 2.42 8.04
CA THR A 541 -11.21 1.98 8.96
C THR A 541 -10.97 0.51 9.31
N LEU A 542 -10.62 0.21 10.56
CA LEU A 542 -10.35 -1.16 11.04
C LEU A 542 -11.55 -1.69 11.82
N THR A 543 -12.15 -2.78 11.34
CA THR A 543 -13.48 -3.24 11.78
C THR A 543 -13.64 -4.76 11.73
N GLY A 544 -14.67 -5.26 12.43
CA GLY A 544 -15.12 -6.65 12.29
C GLY A 544 -14.21 -7.70 12.91
N GLY A 545 -13.24 -7.31 13.76
CA GLY A 545 -12.51 -8.25 14.61
C GLY A 545 -13.39 -8.80 15.74
N ASP A 546 -13.28 -10.09 16.04
CA ASP A 546 -13.90 -10.76 17.18
C ASP A 546 -12.95 -11.87 17.63
N TRP A 547 -12.27 -11.65 18.75
CA TRP A 547 -11.19 -12.51 19.24
C TRP A 547 -11.37 -12.84 20.71
N ASP A 548 -11.47 -14.11 21.08
CA ASP A 548 -11.77 -14.51 22.47
C ASP A 548 -10.59 -14.30 23.45
N GLY A 549 -9.43 -13.85 22.94
CA GLY A 549 -8.29 -13.40 23.74
C GLY A 549 -8.10 -11.88 23.73
N ASP A 550 -6.84 -11.45 23.84
CA ASP A 550 -6.43 -10.05 23.85
C ASP A 550 -6.38 -9.44 22.42
N GLY A 551 -6.94 -8.24 22.24
CA GLY A 551 -6.82 -7.39 21.05
C GLY A 551 -7.75 -7.78 19.88
N GLY A 552 -8.91 -7.11 19.77
CA GLY A 552 -9.90 -7.37 18.70
C GLY A 552 -9.61 -6.60 17.41
N GLY A 553 -9.42 -5.28 17.50
CA GLY A 553 -8.97 -4.45 16.39
C GLY A 553 -7.46 -4.63 16.16
N ILE A 554 -6.66 -3.92 16.96
CA ILE A 554 -5.18 -3.96 16.89
C ILE A 554 -4.61 -4.59 18.16
N CYS A 555 -3.69 -5.55 18.01
CA CYS A 555 -2.77 -5.95 19.07
C CYS A 555 -1.37 -5.40 18.78
N VAL A 556 -0.80 -4.63 19.71
CA VAL A 556 0.56 -4.10 19.64
C VAL A 556 1.40 -4.78 20.72
N SER A 557 2.20 -5.77 20.32
CA SER A 557 3.03 -6.59 21.22
C SER A 557 4.50 -6.27 20.98
N GLY A 558 5.11 -5.38 21.78
CA GLY A 558 6.51 -4.96 21.62
C GLY A 558 6.83 -4.12 20.37
N GLY A 559 5.90 -4.00 19.41
CA GLY A 559 6.04 -3.13 18.24
C GLY A 559 5.58 -1.70 18.50
N THR A 560 5.67 -0.85 17.47
CA THR A 560 5.10 0.50 17.45
C THR A 560 4.01 0.59 16.38
N CYS A 561 2.84 1.13 16.73
CA CYS A 561 1.75 1.41 15.79
C CYS A 561 1.25 2.86 15.97
N THR A 562 1.12 3.61 14.88
CA THR A 562 0.69 5.02 14.89
C THR A 562 -0.46 5.25 13.91
N ILE A 563 -1.55 5.88 14.36
CA ILE A 563 -2.69 6.26 13.51
C ILE A 563 -2.82 7.79 13.42
N THR A 564 -2.71 8.33 12.20
CA THR A 564 -2.78 9.79 11.93
C THR A 564 -4.03 10.22 11.18
N ASP A 565 -4.73 9.28 10.53
CA ASP A 565 -6.13 9.41 10.12
C ASP A 565 -6.74 8.01 10.06
N GLY A 566 -7.94 7.81 10.61
CA GLY A 566 -8.63 6.51 10.58
C GLY A 566 -9.50 6.19 11.80
N VAL A 567 -10.27 5.10 11.68
CA VAL A 567 -11.33 4.73 12.61
C VAL A 567 -11.23 3.25 13.00
N ILE A 568 -10.96 2.97 14.27
CA ILE A 568 -11.02 1.63 14.85
C ILE A 568 -12.41 1.44 15.45
N LYS A 569 -13.26 0.61 14.86
CA LYS A 569 -14.68 0.48 15.24
C LYS A 569 -15.24 -0.93 15.19
N ALA A 570 -16.30 -1.18 15.95
CA ALA A 570 -17.08 -2.43 15.89
C ALA A 570 -16.23 -3.71 16.03
N ASN A 571 -15.13 -3.64 16.78
CA ASN A 571 -14.30 -4.79 17.12
C ASN A 571 -14.66 -5.31 18.52
N ARG A 572 -14.50 -6.62 18.73
CA ARG A 572 -14.80 -7.33 19.99
C ARG A 572 -13.57 -8.13 20.45
N ALA A 573 -13.33 -8.16 21.76
CA ALA A 573 -12.26 -8.96 22.34
C ALA A 573 -12.63 -9.61 23.69
N GLY A 574 -11.86 -10.63 24.10
CA GLY A 574 -11.78 -11.06 25.50
C GLY A 574 -11.25 -9.94 26.40
N SER A 575 -10.24 -9.20 25.92
CA SER A 575 -9.78 -7.91 26.48
C SER A 575 -9.26 -6.97 25.38
N GLY A 576 -9.53 -5.66 25.49
CA GLY A 576 -8.98 -4.66 24.54
C GLY A 576 -9.66 -4.74 23.17
N GLY A 577 -10.97 -4.41 23.14
CA GLY A 577 -11.82 -4.54 21.95
C GLY A 577 -11.24 -3.84 20.72
N GLY A 578 -10.95 -2.54 20.84
CA GLY A 578 -10.32 -1.74 19.79
C GLY A 578 -8.82 -1.94 19.72
N VAL A 579 -8.11 -1.76 20.84
CA VAL A 579 -6.64 -1.86 20.92
C VAL A 579 -6.18 -2.52 22.22
N ILE A 580 -5.16 -3.38 22.15
CA ILE A 580 -4.33 -3.73 23.31
C ILE A 580 -2.85 -3.40 23.03
N ILE A 581 -2.16 -2.98 24.09
CA ILE A 581 -0.71 -2.74 24.12
C ILE A 581 -0.09 -3.68 25.17
N ASP A 582 0.85 -4.52 24.73
CA ASP A 582 1.59 -5.45 25.57
C ASP A 582 3.05 -5.62 25.07
N GLY A 583 3.86 -6.47 25.72
CA GLY A 583 5.27 -6.69 25.40
C GLY A 583 6.16 -5.44 25.54
N GLY A 584 5.67 -4.36 26.16
CA GLY A 584 6.33 -3.05 26.16
C GLY A 584 6.13 -2.22 24.87
N GLY A 585 5.16 -2.58 24.02
CA GLY A 585 4.88 -1.90 22.77
C GLY A 585 4.39 -0.45 22.91
N THR A 586 4.26 0.25 21.78
CA THR A 586 3.79 1.65 21.74
C THR A 586 2.65 1.83 20.73
N PHE A 587 1.54 2.41 21.18
CA PHE A 587 0.47 2.87 20.29
C PHE A 587 0.33 4.40 20.34
N THR A 588 0.19 5.05 19.19
CA THR A 588 0.08 6.52 19.08
C THR A 588 -1.14 6.92 18.24
N MET A 589 -2.00 7.78 18.79
CA MET A 589 -3.20 8.32 18.15
C MET A 589 -3.07 9.85 18.03
N ALA A 590 -2.85 10.34 16.81
CA ALA A 590 -2.30 11.69 16.59
C ALA A 590 -3.08 12.61 15.64
N GLY A 591 -4.13 12.12 14.96
CA GLY A 591 -4.98 12.94 14.07
C GLY A 591 -6.31 13.36 14.70
N ASP A 592 -6.78 14.57 14.39
CA ASP A 592 -8.10 15.06 14.84
C ASP A 592 -9.28 14.22 14.31
N ALA A 593 -9.12 13.64 13.13
CA ALA A 593 -10.09 12.72 12.53
C ALA A 593 -10.06 11.30 13.15
N CYS A 594 -9.02 10.95 13.91
CA CYS A 594 -8.85 9.60 14.44
C CYS A 594 -9.96 9.25 15.45
N LYS A 595 -10.54 8.06 15.33
CA LYS A 595 -11.54 7.55 16.29
C LYS A 595 -11.30 6.12 16.75
N ILE A 596 -11.59 5.85 18.03
CA ILE A 596 -11.76 4.51 18.58
C ILE A 596 -13.19 4.45 19.14
N THR A 597 -14.11 3.77 18.45
CA THR A 597 -15.54 3.92 18.73
C THR A 597 -16.39 2.67 18.48
N GLY A 598 -17.34 2.37 19.37
CA GLY A 598 -18.23 1.21 19.21
C GLY A 598 -17.51 -0.15 19.33
N ASN A 599 -16.33 -0.20 19.96
CA ASN A 599 -15.63 -1.44 20.24
C ASN A 599 -16.04 -1.99 21.62
N SER A 600 -16.02 -3.31 21.77
CA SER A 600 -16.54 -4.01 22.96
C SER A 600 -15.54 -5.02 23.52
N ALA A 601 -15.62 -5.29 24.83
CA ALA A 601 -14.90 -6.41 25.43
C ALA A 601 -15.72 -7.15 26.49
N ASP A 602 -15.43 -8.45 26.64
CA ASP A 602 -16.00 -9.27 27.71
C ASP A 602 -15.39 -8.90 29.07
N ASN A 603 -14.07 -8.67 29.10
CA ASN A 603 -13.31 -8.28 30.27
C ASN A 603 -12.51 -7.00 29.98
N TRP A 604 -12.11 -6.29 31.03
CA TRP A 604 -11.28 -5.08 30.92
C TRP A 604 -11.93 -3.99 30.05
N CYS A 605 -11.34 -3.64 28.89
CA CYS A 605 -11.66 -2.43 28.15
C CYS A 605 -12.15 -2.69 26.72
N GLY A 606 -13.26 -2.04 26.32
CA GLY A 606 -13.72 -2.02 24.93
C GLY A 606 -12.84 -1.18 24.01
N GLY A 607 -12.37 -0.02 24.47
CA GLY A 607 -11.48 0.88 23.73
C GLY A 607 -10.04 0.40 23.72
N VAL A 608 -9.23 0.88 24.67
CA VAL A 608 -7.78 0.62 24.75
C VAL A 608 -7.40 -0.04 26.09
N ARG A 609 -6.71 -1.18 26.06
CA ARG A 609 -6.06 -1.78 27.24
C ARG A 609 -4.53 -1.60 27.17
N ILE A 610 -3.94 -1.01 28.20
CA ILE A 610 -2.49 -0.81 28.34
C ILE A 610 -1.99 -1.77 29.42
N LYS A 611 -1.61 -2.98 28.99
CA LYS A 611 -1.19 -4.08 29.85
C LYS A 611 0.30 -3.97 30.19
N THR A 612 1.14 -3.74 29.18
CA THR A 612 2.52 -3.25 29.33
C THR A 612 2.90 -2.36 28.14
N GLY A 613 3.66 -1.28 28.38
CA GLY A 613 4.09 -0.34 27.32
C GLY A 613 3.41 1.02 27.38
N THR A 614 3.28 1.69 26.23
CA THR A 614 2.92 3.11 26.14
C THR A 614 1.77 3.37 25.16
N PHE A 615 0.69 4.00 25.64
CA PHE A 615 -0.26 4.71 24.78
C PHE A 615 0.11 6.21 24.73
N THR A 616 0.03 6.83 23.56
CA THR A 616 0.04 8.30 23.41
C THR A 616 -1.18 8.74 22.61
N MET A 617 -1.95 9.67 23.15
CA MET A 617 -3.10 10.28 22.47
C MET A 617 -2.91 11.80 22.48
N SER A 618 -2.73 12.40 21.29
CA SER A 618 -2.56 13.85 21.14
C SER A 618 -3.71 14.53 20.39
N ALA A 619 -4.61 13.76 19.79
CA ALA A 619 -5.79 14.25 19.07
C ALA A 619 -6.86 13.14 18.95
N GLY A 620 -8.00 13.46 18.34
CA GLY A 620 -9.06 12.51 18.02
C GLY A 620 -10.01 12.19 19.19
N GLU A 621 -10.77 11.11 19.05
CA GLU A 621 -11.89 10.78 19.94
C GLU A 621 -11.96 9.29 20.33
N ILE A 622 -12.15 8.99 21.62
CA ILE A 622 -12.50 7.64 22.11
C ILE A 622 -13.92 7.68 22.69
N SER A 623 -14.89 7.08 22.00
CA SER A 623 -16.32 7.27 22.30
C SER A 623 -17.22 6.07 22.00
N GLY A 624 -18.23 5.84 22.86
CA GLY A 624 -19.20 4.76 22.63
C GLY A 624 -18.62 3.34 22.65
N ASN A 625 -17.46 3.13 23.27
CA ASN A 625 -16.92 1.78 23.51
C ASN A 625 -17.53 1.19 24.79
N GLU A 626 -17.58 -0.14 24.88
CA GLU A 626 -18.32 -0.85 25.92
C GLU A 626 -17.51 -1.97 26.60
N THR A 627 -17.81 -2.27 27.87
CA THR A 627 -17.28 -3.46 28.56
C THR A 627 -18.36 -4.17 29.38
N SER A 628 -18.34 -5.51 29.34
CA SER A 628 -19.22 -6.36 30.15
C SER A 628 -18.75 -6.49 31.61
N ASP A 629 -17.48 -6.19 31.90
CA ASP A 629 -16.94 -6.27 33.26
C ASP A 629 -17.25 -5.02 34.09
N SER A 630 -18.12 -5.20 35.08
CA SER A 630 -18.54 -4.20 36.07
C SER A 630 -17.41 -3.58 36.91
N ALA A 631 -16.19 -4.15 36.90
CA ALA A 631 -15.03 -3.71 37.68
C ALA A 631 -14.01 -2.86 36.88
N GLN A 632 -14.37 -2.40 35.68
CA GLN A 632 -13.44 -1.86 34.68
C GLN A 632 -13.94 -0.56 34.04
N CYS A 633 -13.16 -0.03 33.09
CA CYS A 633 -13.55 1.08 32.23
C CYS A 633 -13.63 0.65 30.77
N ALA A 634 -14.40 1.40 29.98
CA ALA A 634 -14.66 1.07 28.59
C ALA A 634 -13.82 1.87 27.59
N ALA A 635 -13.17 2.99 27.98
CA ALA A 635 -12.35 3.79 27.07
C ALA A 635 -10.85 3.48 27.14
N VAL A 636 -10.20 3.62 28.30
CA VAL A 636 -8.74 3.39 28.45
C VAL A 636 -8.38 2.79 29.82
N THR A 637 -8.11 1.48 29.88
CA THR A 637 -7.59 0.84 31.11
C THR A 637 -6.06 0.81 31.11
N MET A 638 -5.49 1.24 32.23
CA MET A 638 -4.12 1.03 32.68
C MET A 638 -4.15 0.03 33.85
N ASP A 639 -3.76 -1.20 33.57
CA ASP A 639 -3.72 -2.30 34.52
C ASP A 639 -2.46 -3.13 34.30
N ASN A 640 -1.66 -3.29 35.36
CA ASN A 640 -0.36 -3.95 35.30
C ASN A 640 -0.48 -5.37 35.86
N GLU A 641 -0.55 -6.35 34.96
CA GLU A 641 -0.39 -7.76 35.29
C GLU A 641 1.09 -8.21 35.22
N ALA A 642 1.95 -7.49 34.50
CA ALA A 642 3.30 -7.96 34.16
C ALA A 642 4.40 -6.88 33.92
N GLY A 643 4.09 -5.57 33.93
CA GLY A 643 5.08 -4.55 33.54
C GLY A 643 4.55 -3.11 33.48
N ALA A 644 5.45 -2.15 33.28
CA ALA A 644 5.15 -0.72 33.35
C ALA A 644 4.02 -0.29 32.39
N CYS A 645 3.07 0.48 32.90
CA CYS A 645 1.89 0.97 32.18
C CYS A 645 1.98 2.51 32.00
N THR A 646 2.06 3.00 30.76
CA THR A 646 2.20 4.42 30.47
C THR A 646 1.10 4.93 29.54
N PHE A 647 0.50 6.07 29.89
CA PHE A 647 -0.42 6.80 29.02
C PHE A 647 -0.05 8.29 28.97
N ASN A 648 0.25 8.81 27.78
CA ASN A 648 0.46 10.23 27.53
C ASN A 648 -0.80 10.80 26.85
N PHE A 649 -1.66 11.45 27.63
CA PHE A 649 -2.88 12.07 27.13
C PHE A 649 -2.68 13.58 26.99
N THR A 650 -2.35 14.02 25.78
CA THR A 650 -1.88 15.38 25.48
C THR A 650 -2.87 16.19 24.64
N GLY A 651 -3.89 15.54 24.09
CA GLY A 651 -4.99 16.17 23.36
C GLY A 651 -6.04 15.15 22.91
N GLY A 652 -7.16 15.65 22.37
CA GLY A 652 -8.32 14.83 22.01
C GLY A 652 -9.32 14.63 23.16
N THR A 653 -10.41 13.90 22.88
CA THR A 653 -11.58 13.78 23.78
C THR A 653 -11.98 12.33 24.07
N ILE A 654 -12.30 12.03 25.32
CA ILE A 654 -12.84 10.75 25.78
C ILE A 654 -14.23 11.00 26.39
N LYS A 655 -15.28 10.39 25.82
CA LYS A 655 -16.69 10.68 26.17
C LYS A 655 -17.61 9.48 25.88
N GLU A 656 -18.77 9.39 26.53
CA GLU A 656 -19.88 8.51 26.08
C GLU A 656 -19.54 7.00 25.99
N ASN A 657 -18.43 6.54 26.58
CA ASN A 657 -18.14 5.11 26.75
C ASN A 657 -18.94 4.53 27.95
N THR A 658 -19.18 3.22 27.98
CA THR A 658 -20.11 2.56 28.92
C THR A 658 -19.54 1.28 29.54
N ALA A 659 -19.50 1.19 30.87
CA ALA A 659 -19.19 -0.05 31.59
C ALA A 659 -20.45 -0.61 32.27
N ASN A 660 -20.71 -1.92 32.14
CA ASN A 660 -21.88 -2.57 32.74
C ASN A 660 -21.73 -2.79 34.26
N GLY A 661 -21.67 -1.71 35.03
CA GLY A 661 -21.51 -1.78 36.49
C GLY A 661 -21.71 -0.46 37.22
N SER A 662 -22.32 -0.51 38.41
CA SER A 662 -22.66 0.66 39.22
C SER A 662 -21.48 1.27 40.01
N LYS A 663 -20.21 0.97 39.68
CA LYS A 663 -19.09 1.18 40.62
C LYS A 663 -17.75 1.72 40.11
N ILE A 664 -17.46 1.80 38.81
CA ILE A 664 -16.19 2.45 38.39
C ILE A 664 -16.29 3.20 37.07
N ALA A 665 -15.26 4.00 36.79
CA ALA A 665 -15.20 4.94 35.68
C ALA A 665 -15.38 4.24 34.34
N PRO A 666 -16.34 4.66 33.48
CA PRO A 666 -16.43 4.13 32.13
C PRO A 666 -15.40 4.77 31.17
N GLY A 667 -14.79 5.89 31.56
CA GLY A 667 -13.74 6.58 30.81
C GLY A 667 -12.36 5.92 30.97
N ILE A 668 -11.51 6.52 31.80
CA ILE A 668 -10.12 6.04 32.04
C ILE A 668 -10.07 5.31 33.39
N ARG A 669 -9.25 4.27 33.52
CA ARG A 669 -8.97 3.58 34.81
C ARG A 669 -7.49 3.30 34.96
N ARG A 670 -6.82 3.91 35.94
CA ARG A 670 -5.46 3.52 36.39
C ARG A 670 -5.57 2.85 37.75
N SER A 671 -5.20 1.57 37.84
CA SER A 671 -5.17 0.86 39.13
C SER A 671 -4.08 -0.20 39.15
N ASN A 672 -3.38 -0.28 40.28
CA ASN A 672 -2.37 -1.31 40.60
C ASN A 672 -1.13 -1.26 39.70
N CYS A 673 -0.85 -0.15 39.00
CA CYS A 673 0.34 -0.08 38.15
C CYS A 673 1.62 0.05 38.98
N SER A 674 2.42 -1.04 39.06
CA SER A 674 3.71 -1.08 39.76
C SER A 674 4.85 -0.30 39.07
N GLY A 675 4.57 0.29 37.90
CA GLY A 675 5.49 1.14 37.15
C GLY A 675 4.81 1.81 35.95
N GLY A 676 5.51 2.74 35.30
CA GLY A 676 4.97 3.59 34.22
C GLY A 676 4.13 4.76 34.75
N SER A 677 3.74 5.70 33.88
CA SER A 677 3.12 6.98 34.27
C SER A 677 1.87 7.33 33.47
N PHE A 678 0.92 8.02 34.10
CA PHE A 678 -0.22 8.64 33.40
C PHE A 678 -0.01 10.14 33.39
N ASN A 679 0.23 10.72 32.22
CA ASN A 679 0.61 12.11 32.05
C ASN A 679 -0.49 12.83 31.26
N MET A 680 -1.02 13.94 31.80
CA MET A 680 -2.05 14.76 31.16
C MET A 680 -1.50 16.14 30.81
N SER A 681 -1.68 16.56 29.56
CA SER A 681 -1.15 17.83 29.05
C SER A 681 -2.03 18.40 27.93
N GLY A 682 -1.68 19.58 27.39
CA GLY A 682 -2.32 20.17 26.21
C GLY A 682 -3.85 20.26 26.31
N THR A 683 -4.58 19.75 25.32
CA THR A 683 -6.05 19.89 25.20
C THR A 683 -6.85 18.71 25.75
N ALA A 684 -6.18 17.73 26.38
CA ALA A 684 -6.75 16.44 26.78
C ALA A 684 -8.04 16.53 27.62
N CYS A 685 -9.15 15.99 27.13
CA CYS A 685 -10.48 16.17 27.71
C CYS A 685 -11.21 14.84 28.02
N VAL A 686 -11.77 14.71 29.22
CA VAL A 686 -12.72 13.64 29.59
C VAL A 686 -14.07 14.26 29.90
N ALA A 687 -15.10 13.89 29.13
CA ALA A 687 -16.40 14.55 29.08
C ALA A 687 -17.57 13.55 28.93
N GLY A 688 -18.79 14.03 28.67
CA GLY A 688 -19.93 13.19 28.29
C GLY A 688 -20.24 12.05 29.26
N GLY A 689 -20.28 12.35 30.56
CA GLY A 689 -20.54 11.37 31.63
C GLY A 689 -19.38 10.41 31.94
N ASN A 690 -18.27 10.47 31.20
CA ASN A 690 -17.06 9.73 31.51
C ASN A 690 -16.22 10.48 32.57
N TYR A 691 -15.43 9.72 33.31
CA TYR A 691 -14.49 10.20 34.32
C TYR A 691 -13.25 9.31 34.36
N ILE A 692 -12.26 9.69 35.17
CA ILE A 692 -11.02 8.96 35.40
C ILE A 692 -11.12 8.27 36.76
N TYR A 693 -10.95 6.94 36.83
CA TYR A 693 -10.69 6.25 38.09
C TYR A 693 -9.19 6.18 38.36
N VAL A 694 -8.79 6.63 39.55
CA VAL A 694 -7.45 6.46 40.11
C VAL A 694 -7.54 5.46 41.27
N GLY A 695 -6.65 4.47 41.27
CA GLY A 695 -6.67 3.33 42.19
C GLY A 695 -6.37 3.64 43.66
N THR A 696 -5.67 2.70 44.30
CA THR A 696 -5.42 2.70 45.75
C THR A 696 -3.94 2.55 46.11
N THR A 697 -3.05 2.47 45.12
CA THR A 697 -1.60 2.39 45.32
C THR A 697 -0.94 3.75 45.13
N ALA A 698 0.21 4.00 45.77
CA ALA A 698 0.92 5.28 45.67
C ALA A 698 1.50 5.59 44.26
N SER A 699 1.48 4.62 43.34
CA SER A 699 1.82 4.77 41.92
C SER A 699 0.59 4.95 41.01
N ASP A 700 -0.62 4.80 41.56
CA ASP A 700 -1.87 5.24 40.93
C ASP A 700 -2.06 6.74 41.18
N LYS A 701 -1.44 7.55 40.32
CA LYS A 701 -1.57 9.02 40.28
C LYS A 701 -1.43 9.55 38.86
N ILE A 702 -1.84 10.80 38.64
CA ILE A 702 -1.71 11.50 37.35
C ILE A 702 -0.62 12.58 37.47
N THR A 703 0.31 12.61 36.53
CA THR A 703 1.19 13.77 36.28
C THR A 703 0.42 14.77 35.43
N VAL A 704 0.43 16.06 35.78
CA VAL A 704 -0.22 17.11 34.97
C VAL A 704 0.81 18.15 34.56
N ASN A 705 0.98 18.36 33.26
CA ASN A 705 2.02 19.25 32.75
C ASN A 705 1.53 20.72 32.66
N ASP A 706 2.47 21.67 32.78
CA ASP A 706 2.22 23.12 32.76
C ASP A 706 1.31 23.64 31.64
N ASN A 707 1.33 23.02 30.46
CA ASN A 707 0.53 23.44 29.30
C ASN A 707 -0.91 22.89 29.28
N PHE A 708 -1.39 22.29 30.38
CA PHE A 708 -2.72 21.69 30.44
C PHE A 708 -3.85 22.74 30.35
N THR A 709 -4.71 22.57 29.34
CA THR A 709 -5.87 23.42 28.99
C THR A 709 -7.18 22.66 28.86
N GLY A 710 -7.14 21.33 28.71
CA GLY A 710 -8.31 20.45 28.73
C GLY A 710 -8.94 20.28 30.13
N SER A 711 -9.79 19.28 30.32
CA SER A 711 -10.55 19.09 31.56
C SER A 711 -10.91 17.63 31.84
N ALA A 712 -11.05 17.23 33.10
CA ALA A 712 -11.51 15.87 33.44
C ALA A 712 -12.20 15.76 34.81
N ALA A 713 -13.25 14.95 34.88
CA ALA A 713 -13.76 14.44 36.16
C ALA A 713 -12.90 13.26 36.65
N ILE A 714 -12.63 13.20 37.95
CA ILE A 714 -11.77 12.20 38.60
C ILE A 714 -12.49 11.60 39.81
N THR A 715 -12.48 10.27 39.87
CA THR A 715 -12.91 9.48 41.02
C THR A 715 -11.74 8.68 41.56
N TYR A 716 -11.63 8.50 42.87
CA TYR A 716 -10.48 7.81 43.46
C TYR A 716 -10.88 6.75 44.50
N GLY A 717 -10.06 5.70 44.59
CA GLY A 717 -10.24 4.59 45.53
C GLY A 717 -9.85 4.94 46.97
N SER A 718 -10.38 4.18 47.94
CA SER A 718 -10.25 4.47 49.38
C SER A 718 -8.82 4.44 49.93
N GLY A 719 -7.88 3.72 49.30
CA GLY A 719 -6.45 3.80 49.66
C GLY A 719 -5.88 5.20 49.45
N ASN A 720 -6.25 5.85 48.33
CA ASN A 720 -5.89 7.23 48.02
C ASN A 720 -6.76 8.27 48.76
N ASP A 721 -7.66 7.84 49.65
CA ASP A 721 -8.37 8.70 50.61
C ASP A 721 -7.57 8.90 51.92
N SER A 722 -6.33 8.40 51.97
CA SER A 722 -5.36 8.62 53.05
C SER A 722 -4.77 10.04 53.04
N ALA A 723 -4.42 10.57 54.21
CA ALA A 723 -3.79 11.89 54.31
C ALA A 723 -2.43 11.92 53.59
N GLY A 724 -2.23 12.88 52.68
CA GLY A 724 -0.99 13.02 51.91
C GLY A 724 -0.89 12.13 50.66
N ALA A 725 -1.93 11.37 50.31
CA ALA A 725 -1.97 10.64 49.04
C ALA A 725 -2.01 11.62 47.85
N GLU A 726 -1.08 11.47 46.90
CA GLU A 726 -0.98 12.31 45.70
C GLU A 726 -1.93 11.79 44.62
N ILE A 727 -2.97 12.55 44.25
CA ILE A 727 -3.88 12.18 43.14
C ILE A 727 -3.42 12.86 41.84
N LEU A 728 -3.10 14.17 41.92
CA LEU A 728 -2.46 14.93 40.84
C LEU A 728 -1.13 15.51 41.30
N ASN A 729 -0.08 15.31 40.51
CA ASN A 729 1.25 15.87 40.70
C ASN A 729 1.62 16.72 39.47
N PHE A 730 1.83 18.02 39.65
CA PHE A 730 2.17 18.90 38.54
C PHE A 730 3.69 19.00 38.35
N ASP A 731 4.17 19.14 37.11
CA ASP A 731 5.60 19.19 36.80
C ASP A 731 6.28 20.53 37.17
N SER A 732 5.52 21.63 37.24
CA SER A 732 5.92 22.86 37.94
C SER A 732 4.82 23.42 38.87
N THR A 733 4.82 24.73 39.12
CA THR A 733 3.83 25.46 39.91
C THR A 733 2.44 25.44 39.28
N ALA A 734 1.63 24.46 39.68
CA ALA A 734 0.21 24.35 39.32
C ALA A 734 -0.54 25.67 39.56
N THR A 735 -1.16 26.23 38.51
CA THR A 735 -2.03 27.40 38.66
C THR A 735 -3.44 26.97 39.09
N TRP A 736 -4.11 27.76 39.94
CA TRP A 736 -5.51 27.48 40.32
C TRP A 736 -6.44 27.38 39.11
N ALA A 737 -6.14 28.08 38.01
CA ALA A 737 -6.86 27.98 36.74
C ALA A 737 -6.74 26.59 36.08
N MET A 738 -5.61 25.88 36.26
CA MET A 738 -5.46 24.47 35.86
C MET A 738 -6.18 23.54 36.85
N CYS A 739 -6.04 23.77 38.16
CA CYS A 739 -6.68 22.98 39.20
C CYS A 739 -8.21 22.90 39.02
N ASN A 740 -8.86 24.04 38.70
CA ASN A 740 -10.31 24.13 38.46
C ASN A 740 -10.79 23.39 37.20
N ARG A 741 -9.90 22.89 36.33
CA ARG A 741 -10.29 22.04 35.18
C ARG A 741 -10.45 20.57 35.56
N PHE A 742 -10.16 20.21 36.82
CA PHE A 742 -10.42 18.90 37.40
C PHE A 742 -11.53 18.98 38.45
N SER A 743 -12.44 18.00 38.43
CA SER A 743 -13.41 17.79 39.52
C SER A 743 -13.16 16.45 40.18
N LEU A 744 -12.87 16.43 41.47
CA LEU A 744 -12.54 15.21 42.23
C LEU A 744 -13.74 14.73 43.07
N THR A 745 -13.95 13.42 43.16
CA THR A 745 -15.00 12.78 43.97
C THR A 745 -14.50 11.45 44.57
N ALA A 746 -14.81 11.19 45.84
CA ALA A 746 -14.47 9.91 46.48
C ALA A 746 -15.47 8.82 46.06
N LEU A 747 -15.01 7.57 45.86
CA LEU A 747 -15.89 6.47 45.48
C LEU A 747 -16.79 5.95 46.64
N SER A 748 -16.52 6.35 47.88
CA SER A 748 -17.32 5.99 49.06
C SER A 748 -18.55 6.89 49.25
N ALA A 749 -19.71 6.27 49.46
CA ALA A 749 -20.98 6.96 49.69
C ALA A 749 -21.11 7.51 51.13
N GLU A 750 -20.20 8.39 51.54
CA GLU A 750 -20.28 9.12 52.82
C GLU A 750 -20.66 10.60 52.60
N SER A 751 -21.94 10.85 52.92
CA SER A 751 -22.57 12.14 53.28
C SER A 751 -22.25 13.37 52.44
N ALA A 752 -23.12 13.66 51.47
CA ALA A 752 -23.30 15.00 50.91
C ALA A 752 -24.06 15.96 51.87
N ALA A 753 -23.79 15.87 53.18
CA ALA A 753 -24.62 16.50 54.23
C ALA A 753 -24.13 17.89 54.65
N ASP A 754 -22.81 18.12 54.71
CA ASP A 754 -22.23 19.32 55.33
C ASP A 754 -21.99 20.48 54.36
N GLY A 755 -22.19 20.29 53.05
CA GLY A 755 -21.90 21.30 52.02
C GLY A 755 -20.41 21.65 51.83
N ILE A 756 -19.51 21.05 52.61
CA ILE A 756 -18.06 21.26 52.52
C ILE A 756 -17.52 20.60 51.25
N SER A 757 -17.05 21.42 50.29
CA SER A 757 -16.17 20.96 49.22
C SER A 757 -14.91 20.36 49.85
N ARG A 758 -14.71 19.04 49.73
CA ARG A 758 -13.58 18.32 50.35
C ARG A 758 -12.27 18.97 49.91
N LEU A 759 -11.52 19.47 50.89
CA LEU A 759 -10.48 20.48 50.71
C LEU A 759 -9.23 19.91 50.01
N TYR A 760 -8.69 20.64 49.04
CA TYR A 760 -7.43 20.34 48.36
C TYR A 760 -6.43 21.48 48.59
N MET A 761 -5.22 21.15 49.04
CA MET A 761 -4.17 22.10 49.37
C MET A 761 -3.11 22.14 48.26
N ILE A 762 -2.77 23.32 47.75
CA ILE A 762 -1.52 23.51 47.00
C ILE A 762 -0.39 23.53 48.03
N ALA A 763 0.45 22.49 48.07
CA ALA A 763 1.51 22.35 49.07
C ALA A 763 2.71 23.28 48.78
N PRO A 764 3.01 24.29 49.62
CA PRO A 764 4.12 25.20 49.39
C PRO A 764 5.38 24.67 50.08
N GLY A 765 6.07 23.74 49.41
CA GLY A 765 7.21 23.02 49.99
C GLY A 765 8.29 22.53 49.03
N GLY A 766 8.20 22.79 47.72
CA GLY A 766 9.22 22.35 46.76
C GLY A 766 8.79 22.41 45.30
N THR A 767 8.70 23.63 44.74
CA THR A 767 8.62 24.00 43.29
C THR A 767 7.57 23.30 42.40
N THR A 768 6.79 22.37 42.91
CA THR A 768 5.80 21.57 42.19
C THR A 768 4.46 21.69 42.89
N GLY A 769 3.41 22.04 42.14
CA GLY A 769 2.06 22.04 42.64
C GLY A 769 1.55 20.61 42.80
N LYS A 770 0.81 20.34 43.88
CA LYS A 770 0.24 19.01 44.15
C LYS A 770 -1.20 19.15 44.60
N ILE A 771 -2.05 18.22 44.16
CA ILE A 771 -3.40 18.05 44.70
C ILE A 771 -3.42 16.70 45.42
N ALA A 772 -3.33 16.79 46.73
CA ALA A 772 -3.50 15.70 47.68
C ALA A 772 -4.72 15.98 48.56
N LYS A 773 -5.38 14.93 49.04
CA LYS A 773 -6.48 15.08 50.01
C LYS A 773 -5.95 15.75 51.29
N ALA A 774 -6.57 16.86 51.70
CA ALA A 774 -6.27 17.47 53.00
C ALA A 774 -6.55 16.46 54.13
N GLY A 775 -5.60 16.33 55.06
CA GLY A 775 -5.73 15.44 56.22
C GLY A 775 -7.05 15.66 56.96
N VAL A 776 -7.79 14.58 57.20
CA VAL A 776 -9.17 14.51 57.74
C VAL A 776 -9.68 15.84 58.31
N ALA A 777 -10.49 16.55 57.52
CA ALA A 777 -11.08 17.86 57.87
C ALA A 777 -10.05 18.91 58.37
N GLY A 778 -9.10 19.26 57.49
CA GLY A 778 -8.18 20.39 57.67
C GLY A 778 -7.05 20.17 58.66
N THR A 779 -6.81 18.95 59.12
CA THR A 779 -5.91 18.64 60.23
C THR A 779 -4.43 18.62 59.80
N ILE A 780 -3.62 19.50 60.40
CA ILE A 780 -2.20 19.73 60.12
C ILE A 780 -1.37 19.34 61.35
N THR A 781 -0.43 18.40 61.25
CA THR A 781 0.45 18.07 62.39
C THR A 781 1.72 18.95 62.39
N LEU A 782 1.93 19.68 63.49
CA LEU A 782 3.15 20.47 63.78
C LEU A 782 3.66 20.10 65.17
N ASP A 783 4.94 19.73 65.27
CA ASP A 783 5.63 19.42 66.54
C ASP A 783 4.91 18.36 67.41
N GLY A 784 4.13 17.48 66.78
CA GLY A 784 3.31 16.44 67.44
C GLY A 784 1.87 16.86 67.78
N ILE A 785 1.48 18.11 67.53
CA ILE A 785 0.15 18.68 67.78
C ILE A 785 -0.61 18.80 66.46
N GLU A 786 -1.90 18.48 66.46
CA GLU A 786 -2.77 18.56 65.27
C GLU A 786 -3.56 19.88 65.25
N TYR A 787 -3.59 20.60 64.14
CA TYR A 787 -4.26 21.90 63.99
C TYR A 787 -5.27 21.86 62.83
N LYS A 788 -6.56 22.06 63.10
CA LYS A 788 -7.62 22.02 62.09
C LYS A 788 -7.87 23.37 61.45
N LEU A 789 -7.48 23.52 60.18
CA LEU A 789 -7.74 24.69 59.35
C LEU A 789 -9.17 24.67 58.78
N GLY A 790 -9.85 25.81 58.86
CA GLY A 790 -11.15 26.06 58.24
C GLY A 790 -11.38 27.54 57.93
N ILE A 791 -12.60 27.86 57.48
CA ILE A 791 -13.04 29.23 57.19
C ILE A 791 -14.43 29.43 57.79
N ARG A 792 -14.61 30.49 58.57
CA ARG A 792 -15.91 30.96 59.09
C ARG A 792 -16.40 32.14 58.25
N GLN A 793 -17.64 32.08 57.80
CA GLN A 793 -18.35 33.24 57.25
C GLN A 793 -19.19 33.90 58.35
N ASP A 794 -19.16 35.22 58.43
CA ASP A 794 -19.88 36.01 59.44
C ASP A 794 -20.66 37.17 58.79
N PRO A 795 -22.01 37.19 58.80
CA PRO A 795 -22.90 36.15 59.31
C PRO A 795 -22.84 34.87 58.46
N ALA A 796 -23.24 33.73 59.03
CA ALA A 796 -23.26 32.42 58.37
C ALA A 796 -24.47 32.20 57.40
N SER A 797 -25.26 33.24 57.14
CA SER A 797 -26.35 33.26 56.15
C SER A 797 -25.82 33.64 54.75
N THR A 798 -26.69 34.03 53.79
CA THR A 798 -26.23 34.49 52.47
C THR A 798 -25.29 35.69 52.58
N ALA A 799 -24.18 35.67 51.86
CA ALA A 799 -23.18 36.74 51.95
C ALA A 799 -23.68 38.03 51.28
N LYS A 800 -23.20 39.18 51.79
CA LYS A 800 -23.39 40.50 51.20
C LYS A 800 -22.07 41.27 51.19
N ALA A 801 -21.78 41.91 50.06
CA ALA A 801 -20.66 42.84 49.91
C ALA A 801 -20.76 43.96 50.96
N GLY A 802 -19.62 44.38 51.50
CA GLY A 802 -19.57 45.44 52.50
C GLY A 802 -20.19 45.14 53.87
N THR A 803 -20.67 43.92 54.13
CA THR A 803 -21.10 43.50 55.49
C THR A 803 -20.53 42.17 55.94
N THR A 804 -20.40 41.18 55.05
CA THR A 804 -19.89 39.87 55.42
C THR A 804 -18.38 39.89 55.67
N THR A 805 -17.94 39.18 56.71
CA THR A 805 -16.53 38.95 57.05
C THR A 805 -16.18 37.48 56.86
N ILE A 806 -15.01 37.22 56.30
CA ILE A 806 -14.41 35.90 56.16
C ILE A 806 -13.26 35.80 57.17
N THR A 807 -13.32 34.82 58.06
CA THR A 807 -12.33 34.61 59.12
C THR A 807 -11.73 33.22 59.01
N MET A 808 -10.39 33.15 58.97
CA MET A 808 -9.67 31.87 59.05
C MET A 808 -9.90 31.24 60.43
N THR A 809 -10.19 29.95 60.50
CA THR A 809 -10.23 29.20 61.76
C THR A 809 -9.07 28.21 61.83
N LEU A 810 -8.40 28.12 62.98
CA LEU A 810 -7.35 27.14 63.23
C LEU A 810 -7.49 26.59 64.65
N THR A 811 -7.79 25.31 64.79
CA THR A 811 -8.14 24.69 66.09
C THR A 811 -7.16 23.60 66.47
N ALA A 812 -6.37 23.79 67.53
CA ALA A 812 -5.37 22.83 67.99
C ALA A 812 -5.97 21.66 68.80
N SER A 813 -5.40 20.46 68.66
CA SER A 813 -5.70 19.30 69.48
C SER A 813 -5.09 19.46 70.89
N GLY A 814 -5.70 18.80 71.88
CA GLY A 814 -5.27 18.89 73.28
C GLY A 814 -5.44 20.27 73.94
N GLY A 815 -5.98 21.27 73.24
CA GLY A 815 -6.11 22.64 73.76
C GLY A 815 -4.81 23.46 73.72
N ALA A 816 -3.86 23.11 72.84
CA ALA A 816 -2.63 23.88 72.65
C ALA A 816 -2.87 25.28 72.07
N GLU A 817 -1.92 26.19 72.30
CA GLU A 817 -2.00 27.57 71.80
C GLU A 817 -1.92 27.62 70.26
N VAL A 818 -2.77 28.44 69.66
CA VAL A 818 -2.87 28.60 68.20
C VAL A 818 -1.84 29.62 67.72
N PRO A 819 -0.85 29.24 66.89
CA PRO A 819 0.22 30.15 66.47
C PRO A 819 -0.27 31.17 65.44
N ASN A 820 -0.08 32.46 65.74
CA ASN A 820 -0.41 33.56 64.82
C ASN A 820 0.36 33.43 63.48
N PRO A 821 -0.30 33.70 62.33
CA PRO A 821 0.38 33.72 61.05
C PRO A 821 1.22 34.99 60.84
N SER A 822 2.41 34.83 60.25
CA SER A 822 3.30 35.90 59.82
C SER A 822 2.88 36.59 58.52
N SER A 823 1.97 35.97 57.77
CA SER A 823 1.26 36.60 56.64
C SER A 823 -0.11 35.96 56.47
N ALA A 824 -1.10 36.71 56.00
CA ALA A 824 -2.36 36.14 55.52
C ALA A 824 -2.92 36.97 54.36
N THR A 825 -3.46 36.31 53.35
CA THR A 825 -4.05 36.88 52.13
C THR A 825 -5.33 36.15 51.76
N LEU A 826 -6.20 36.82 51.01
CA LEU A 826 -7.40 36.22 50.43
C LEU A 826 -7.48 36.59 48.96
N THR A 827 -7.76 35.62 48.09
CA THR A 827 -7.93 35.83 46.65
C THR A 827 -9.33 35.38 46.26
N LEU A 828 -10.04 36.24 45.53
CA LEU A 828 -11.39 35.94 45.03
C LEU A 828 -11.32 35.44 43.60
N TYR A 829 -12.06 34.37 43.31
CA TYR A 829 -12.22 33.82 41.97
C TYR A 829 -13.69 33.81 41.57
N GLN A 830 -13.96 34.18 40.31
CA GLN A 830 -15.28 34.06 39.68
C GLN A 830 -15.10 33.41 38.30
N ASN A 831 -15.87 32.35 38.04
CA ASN A 831 -15.78 31.57 36.79
C ASN A 831 -14.34 31.13 36.42
N GLY A 832 -13.51 30.84 37.43
CA GLY A 832 -12.10 30.44 37.28
C GLY A 832 -11.10 31.60 37.14
N ALA A 833 -11.54 32.82 36.83
CA ALA A 833 -10.67 34.01 36.77
C ALA A 833 -10.45 34.60 38.17
N SER A 834 -9.22 35.07 38.45
CA SER A 834 -8.93 35.83 39.68
C SER A 834 -9.42 37.27 39.54
N LEU A 835 -10.12 37.76 40.55
CA LEU A 835 -10.55 39.16 40.71
C LEU A 835 -9.54 39.99 41.51
N GLY A 836 -8.39 39.40 41.86
CA GLY A 836 -7.35 40.03 42.65
C GLY A 836 -7.24 39.49 44.07
N ALA A 837 -6.10 39.77 44.70
CA ALA A 837 -5.86 39.49 46.11
C ALA A 837 -6.29 40.70 46.96
N ILE A 838 -7.04 40.44 48.02
CA ILE A 838 -7.40 41.39 49.06
C ILE A 838 -6.37 41.26 50.19
N THR A 839 -5.45 42.22 50.26
CA THR A 839 -4.48 42.36 51.34
C THR A 839 -5.03 43.28 52.43
N GLY A 840 -4.80 42.92 53.70
CA GLY A 840 -5.24 43.72 54.85
C GLY A 840 -5.87 42.93 56.00
N CYS A 841 -5.50 41.67 56.20
CA CYS A 841 -5.94 40.90 57.37
C CYS A 841 -5.63 41.64 58.68
N THR A 842 -6.64 41.99 59.45
CA THR A 842 -6.46 42.35 60.86
C THR A 842 -6.74 41.13 61.73
N ALA A 843 -5.79 40.83 62.62
CA ALA A 843 -6.01 39.87 63.70
C ALA A 843 -6.94 40.53 64.73
N THR A 844 -8.19 40.11 64.78
CA THR A 844 -9.16 40.62 65.76
C THR A 844 -8.84 40.06 67.14
N ALA A 845 -8.80 40.94 68.15
CA ALA A 845 -8.20 40.69 69.47
C ALA A 845 -8.88 39.64 70.38
N THR A 846 -9.81 38.85 69.84
CA THR A 846 -10.53 37.79 70.55
C THR A 846 -9.92 36.40 70.30
N ASP A 847 -9.50 36.11 69.06
CA ASP A 847 -9.07 34.77 68.63
C ASP A 847 -7.65 34.73 68.00
N GLY A 848 -6.99 35.88 67.81
CA GLY A 848 -5.65 35.98 67.18
C GLY A 848 -5.60 35.71 65.67
N LEU A 849 -6.65 35.10 65.11
CA LEU A 849 -6.74 34.66 63.72
C LEU A 849 -7.05 35.79 62.73
N PRO A 850 -6.58 35.69 61.47
CA PRO A 850 -6.80 36.72 60.46
C PRO A 850 -8.25 36.71 59.94
N SER A 851 -8.81 37.91 59.82
CA SER A 851 -10.13 38.15 59.22
C SER A 851 -10.07 39.24 58.14
N ILE A 852 -10.94 39.11 57.13
CA ILE A 852 -11.10 40.07 56.03
C ILE A 852 -12.59 40.33 55.81
N LYS A 853 -12.98 41.60 55.79
CA LYS A 853 -14.32 42.06 55.39
C LYS A 853 -14.43 42.06 53.86
N LEU A 854 -15.52 41.53 53.29
CA LEU A 854 -15.75 41.58 51.84
C LEU A 854 -15.89 43.04 51.38
N PRO A 855 -15.13 43.49 50.35
CA PRO A 855 -15.23 44.83 49.81
C PRO A 855 -16.62 45.16 49.26
N ASP A 856 -17.00 46.43 49.41
CA ASP A 856 -18.30 46.99 49.00
C ASP A 856 -18.53 46.93 47.47
N TRP A 857 -17.48 46.76 46.66
CA TRP A 857 -17.54 46.76 45.20
C TRP A 857 -17.87 45.40 44.55
N LEU A 858 -18.01 44.32 45.35
CA LEU A 858 -18.27 42.99 44.81
C LEU A 858 -19.73 42.85 44.32
N PRO A 859 -19.97 42.48 43.06
CA PRO A 859 -21.32 42.23 42.56
C PRO A 859 -21.89 40.90 43.09
N ALA A 860 -23.18 40.67 42.82
CA ALA A 860 -23.85 39.43 43.16
C ALA A 860 -23.36 38.25 42.31
N GLY A 861 -23.33 37.04 42.91
CA GLY A 861 -23.09 35.80 42.19
C GLY A 861 -22.30 34.74 42.99
N SER A 862 -21.92 33.69 42.25
CA SER A 862 -21.05 32.61 42.73
C SER A 862 -19.58 33.03 42.73
N TYR A 863 -18.92 32.90 43.87
CA TYR A 863 -17.49 33.13 44.05
C TYR A 863 -16.83 31.91 44.71
N GLN A 864 -15.54 31.76 44.47
CA GLN A 864 -14.66 30.89 45.26
C GLN A 864 -13.66 31.78 46.01
N VAL A 865 -13.67 31.69 47.33
CA VAL A 865 -12.74 32.39 48.21
C VAL A 865 -11.57 31.46 48.47
N TYR A 866 -10.35 31.91 48.17
CA TYR A 866 -9.11 31.25 48.58
C TYR A 866 -8.47 32.06 49.70
N VAL A 867 -8.06 31.41 50.79
CA VAL A 867 -7.33 32.02 51.91
C VAL A 867 -5.99 31.33 52.04
N GLU A 868 -4.92 32.11 52.16
CA GLU A 868 -3.55 31.63 52.36
C GLU A 868 -2.92 32.32 53.56
N ALA A 869 -2.19 31.58 54.39
CA ALA A 869 -1.54 32.09 55.59
C ALA A 869 -0.21 31.38 55.86
N THR A 870 0.81 32.14 56.25
CA THR A 870 2.13 31.60 56.61
C THR A 870 2.27 31.53 58.12
N ILE A 871 2.57 30.37 58.68
CA ILE A 871 2.76 30.11 60.11
C ILE A 871 4.11 29.43 60.29
N ARG A 872 4.98 29.97 61.16
CA ARG A 872 6.34 29.43 61.44
C ARG A 872 7.12 29.08 60.15
N SER A 873 7.12 30.00 59.19
CA SER A 873 7.79 29.87 57.88
C SER A 873 7.29 28.74 56.96
N LYS A 874 6.11 28.16 57.24
CA LYS A 874 5.37 27.28 56.33
C LYS A 874 4.09 27.97 55.90
N THR A 875 3.73 27.88 54.62
CA THR A 875 2.49 28.46 54.09
C THR A 875 1.38 27.39 54.06
N TYR A 876 0.15 27.82 54.27
CA TYR A 876 -1.05 26.99 54.39
C TYR A 876 -2.18 27.65 53.62
N SER A 877 -3.07 26.87 53.03
CA SER A 877 -4.23 27.44 52.34
C SER A 877 -5.46 26.56 52.41
N GLY A 878 -6.60 27.20 52.16
CA GLY A 878 -7.91 26.58 52.05
C GLY A 878 -8.85 27.45 51.22
N SER A 879 -10.02 26.93 50.88
CA SER A 879 -11.02 27.66 50.11
C SER A 879 -12.45 27.34 50.55
N CYS A 880 -13.38 28.24 50.24
CA CYS A 880 -14.81 28.00 50.37
C CYS A 880 -15.60 28.64 49.22
N GLY A 881 -16.70 27.98 48.85
CA GLY A 881 -17.70 28.56 47.95
C GLY A 881 -18.48 29.65 48.68
N LEU A 882 -18.66 30.80 48.02
CA LEU A 882 -19.33 31.98 48.56
C LEU A 882 -20.42 32.43 47.60
N GLN A 883 -21.65 32.59 48.10
CA GLN A 883 -22.78 33.13 47.35
C GLN A 883 -23.06 34.54 47.82
N ILE A 884 -22.65 35.54 47.03
CA ILE A 884 -22.92 36.95 47.30
C ILE A 884 -24.30 37.28 46.71
N SER A 885 -25.22 37.66 47.58
CA SER A 885 -26.53 38.21 47.18
C SER A 885 -26.40 39.65 46.69
N SER A 886 -27.33 40.09 45.86
CA SER A 886 -27.46 41.52 45.52
C SER A 886 -27.70 42.34 46.79
N SER A 887 -27.01 43.48 46.88
CA SER A 887 -27.41 44.56 47.78
C SER A 887 -28.80 45.05 47.39
N ASP A 888 -29.63 45.31 48.41
CA ASP A 888 -30.85 46.11 48.30
C ASP A 888 -30.47 47.60 48.36
#